data_AF-A0A0M0JJ12-F1
#
_entry.id   AF-A0A0M0JJ12-F1
#
_cell.length_a   1.000
_cell.length_b   1.000
_cell.length_c   1.000
_cell.angle_alpha   90.00
_cell.angle_beta   90.00
_cell.angle_gamma   90.00
#
_symmetry.space_group_name_H-M   'P 1'
#
loop_
_entity.id
_entity.type
_entity.pdbx_description
1 polymer ?
#
loop_
_entity_poly.entity_id
_entity_poly.type
_entity_poly.pdbx_seq_one_letter_code
_entity_poly.pdbx_strand_id
1 'polypeptide(L)'
;MTHGKKLVTSRVKLDPESRQQYLHRYIHRCENDKTEKVKSAEVVKDFRANRLSSANLRLELASDPAGIGFGFGGVEPGTLHAHGQLHEKHSVYYSIGLAGHYLLHVRLRHAAAAVPGSPFALQVLPAPAHASATRLPVSSVSGNVGLEEKVIAGQVIAGSAGSAGSAGSVGSAVEKAIGARVTLRTADKMGNYCIAGGADVRLVCEAKGPVTKVRDNKDGTYLLEWLSMASGTFKSRVTIGGDDVIGSPITFTLISSEPDLSKSVLEGAGLTACIAGIETEISIRFLDQYGNTALPGAKFAFGLAFTKNDKEGTNAARKSTNAELANIEPRPHKGQWEPGDTGVYRILQGERLPFPNSPFQLAVSSGEASATVSQVDGWTKLIKDEKVKYGKGTQADANTLVAGDTLTIRPEIYDQLRNLTVVQEGQLVIRHDLPNGTHALLKYNQQVRGGTTLYDIKHDTAFSGQHEIHVMLGTTPIKGSPVTFAVLPDKPDPEKCKLLQPEDAILLVDRPYASVLRTYDKYGNACVVGGHKFGTRLQLMKQSVHDQTALVPQNHSIEVDDRQDGTYHISVTLAFSCNVKLFVNMDKNLPGAAGELPPVNLNFVKSESDVESNPGSHHDGVNPLDTRPNTAEQGHPLGAFHPSKQGHAEDADEPNPKGTTRSHPEKVISARGSKDTSKSGGESTRRSSSAPSPKVSAQGSKGSS
;
A
#
# COMPACT_ATOMS: atom_id res chain seq x y z
N MET A 1 -44.29 64.49 -30.95
CA MET A 1 -42.80 64.54 -30.87
C MET A 1 -42.40 65.11 -29.52
N THR A 2 -42.35 64.29 -28.47
CA THR A 2 -42.48 64.79 -27.07
C THR A 2 -41.51 64.18 -26.05
N HIS A 3 -40.70 63.18 -26.43
CA HIS A 3 -39.98 62.31 -25.49
C HIS A 3 -38.45 62.50 -25.46
N GLY A 4 -37.92 63.63 -25.94
CA GLY A 4 -36.49 63.95 -25.88
C GLY A 4 -36.08 64.72 -24.61
N LYS A 5 -34.86 64.50 -24.09
CA LYS A 5 -34.30 65.31 -22.99
C LYS A 5 -34.06 66.75 -23.47
N LYS A 6 -34.42 67.75 -22.67
CA LYS A 6 -34.20 69.17 -23.00
C LYS A 6 -32.74 69.56 -22.70
N LEU A 7 -32.01 70.05 -23.70
CA LEU A 7 -30.60 70.45 -23.55
C LEU A 7 -30.40 71.78 -22.82
N VAL A 8 -31.39 72.67 -22.89
CA VAL A 8 -31.38 73.98 -22.23
C VAL A 8 -32.75 74.22 -21.60
N THR A 9 -32.79 74.68 -20.35
CA THR A 9 -34.07 75.00 -19.69
C THR A 9 -34.65 76.30 -20.25
N SER A 10 -35.97 76.34 -20.44
CA SER A 10 -36.62 77.33 -21.30
C SER A 10 -36.71 78.75 -20.73
N ARG A 11 -36.16 79.02 -19.53
CA ARG A 11 -36.33 80.28 -18.78
C ARG A 11 -35.08 80.84 -18.08
N VAL A 12 -33.94 80.13 -18.05
CA VAL A 12 -32.77 80.56 -17.26
C VAL A 12 -31.72 81.25 -18.12
N LYS A 13 -31.42 82.51 -17.80
CA LYS A 13 -30.22 83.22 -18.27
C LYS A 13 -29.03 82.66 -17.49
N LEU A 14 -28.31 81.69 -18.08
CA LEU A 14 -27.07 81.14 -17.50
C LEU A 14 -26.17 82.28 -17.03
N ASP A 15 -25.63 82.16 -15.82
CA ASP A 15 -24.65 83.07 -15.22
C ASP A 15 -23.30 83.03 -15.98
N PRO A 16 -22.32 83.91 -15.65
CA PRO A 16 -21.03 83.92 -16.33
C PRO A 16 -20.20 82.64 -16.12
N GLU A 17 -20.25 82.05 -14.92
CA GLU A 17 -19.42 80.91 -14.53
C GLU A 17 -19.89 79.63 -15.24
N SER A 18 -21.19 79.32 -15.19
CA SER A 18 -21.80 78.22 -15.95
C SER A 18 -21.44 78.31 -17.44
N ARG A 19 -21.42 79.51 -18.03
CA ARG A 19 -21.01 79.69 -19.44
C ARG A 19 -19.53 79.39 -19.66
N GLN A 20 -18.64 79.82 -18.75
CA GLN A 20 -17.22 79.48 -18.81
C GLN A 20 -17.00 77.97 -18.66
N GLN A 21 -17.73 77.30 -17.76
CA GLN A 21 -17.71 75.84 -17.61
C GLN A 21 -18.16 75.13 -18.90
N TYR A 22 -19.29 75.54 -19.51
CA TYR A 22 -19.77 74.97 -20.78
C TYR A 22 -18.81 75.23 -21.96
N LEU A 23 -18.14 76.38 -21.99
CA LEU A 23 -17.13 76.71 -23.01
C LEU A 23 -15.84 75.90 -22.82
N HIS A 24 -15.38 75.76 -21.58
CA HIS A 24 -14.20 74.95 -21.25
C HIS A 24 -14.39 73.47 -21.63
N ARG A 25 -15.58 72.89 -21.37
CA ARG A 25 -15.96 71.56 -21.86
C ARG A 25 -15.91 71.45 -23.38
N TYR A 26 -16.41 72.46 -24.10
CA TYR A 26 -16.36 72.47 -25.56
C TYR A 26 -14.91 72.52 -26.08
N ILE A 27 -14.06 73.38 -25.52
CA ILE A 27 -12.64 73.51 -25.90
C ILE A 27 -11.90 72.18 -25.64
N HIS A 28 -12.03 71.61 -24.44
CA HIS A 28 -11.41 70.35 -24.05
C HIS A 28 -11.79 69.18 -24.99
N ARG A 29 -13.04 69.16 -25.50
CA ARG A 29 -13.47 68.19 -26.51
C ARG A 29 -12.83 68.44 -27.87
N CYS A 30 -12.83 69.68 -28.36
CA CYS A 30 -12.15 70.01 -29.61
C CYS A 30 -10.65 69.71 -29.58
N GLU A 31 -9.99 69.78 -28.41
CA GLU A 31 -8.60 69.37 -28.23
C GLU A 31 -8.42 67.84 -28.22
N ASN A 32 -9.33 67.11 -27.58
CA ASN A 32 -9.39 65.64 -27.66
C ASN A 32 -9.61 65.14 -29.10
N ASP A 33 -10.54 65.74 -29.84
CA ASP A 33 -10.86 65.38 -31.23
C ASP A 33 -9.70 65.70 -32.18
N LYS A 34 -8.98 66.82 -31.95
CA LYS A 34 -7.77 67.18 -32.70
C LYS A 34 -6.62 66.21 -32.43
N THR A 35 -6.37 65.88 -31.17
CA THR A 35 -5.28 64.97 -30.79
C THR A 35 -5.52 63.54 -31.29
N GLU A 36 -6.77 63.10 -31.42
CA GLU A 36 -7.08 61.83 -32.09
C GLU A 36 -6.86 61.87 -33.60
N LYS A 37 -7.26 62.95 -34.29
CA LYS A 37 -7.02 63.10 -35.74
C LYS A 37 -5.52 63.07 -36.09
N VAL A 38 -4.66 63.60 -35.22
CA VAL A 38 -3.20 63.50 -35.36
C VAL A 38 -2.70 62.07 -35.06
N LYS A 39 -3.15 61.45 -33.97
CA LYS A 39 -2.78 60.05 -33.63
C LYS A 39 -3.23 59.03 -34.68
N SER A 40 -4.32 59.28 -35.41
CA SER A 40 -4.73 58.43 -36.53
C SER A 40 -3.86 58.59 -37.78
N ALA A 41 -2.94 59.55 -37.81
CA ALA A 41 -1.96 59.74 -38.89
C ALA A 41 -0.55 59.22 -38.53
N GLU A 42 -0.18 59.21 -37.24
CA GLU A 42 1.15 58.76 -36.77
C GLU A 42 1.06 57.60 -35.76
N VAL A 43 1.50 56.42 -36.19
CA VAL A 43 1.55 55.21 -35.35
C VAL A 43 2.80 55.23 -34.45
N VAL A 44 2.71 55.93 -33.31
CA VAL A 44 3.79 56.00 -32.30
C VAL A 44 3.33 55.52 -30.93
N LYS A 45 4.19 54.75 -30.25
CA LYS A 45 3.92 54.07 -28.98
C LYS A 45 4.14 55.03 -27.80
N ASP A 46 3.11 55.31 -26.98
CA ASP A 46 3.36 55.67 -25.58
C ASP A 46 2.16 55.41 -24.64
N PHE A 47 2.32 54.47 -23.70
CA PHE A 47 1.20 53.91 -22.92
C PHE A 47 0.78 54.75 -21.71
N ARG A 48 1.59 55.71 -21.25
CA ARG A 48 1.30 56.46 -20.01
C ARG A 48 0.29 57.60 -20.20
N ALA A 49 0.18 58.18 -21.39
CA ALA A 49 -0.71 59.32 -21.64
C ALA A 49 -2.21 58.95 -21.78
N ASN A 50 -2.54 57.82 -22.42
CA ASN A 50 -3.94 57.46 -22.75
C ASN A 50 -4.85 57.21 -21.51
N ARG A 51 -4.28 56.91 -20.34
CA ARG A 51 -5.07 56.66 -19.11
C ARG A 51 -5.60 57.95 -18.47
N LEU A 52 -5.00 59.11 -18.77
CA LEU A 52 -5.42 60.41 -18.21
C LEU A 52 -6.60 61.03 -18.99
N SER A 53 -6.53 61.10 -20.32
CA SER A 53 -7.59 61.70 -21.14
C SER A 53 -8.93 60.95 -21.03
N SER A 54 -8.88 59.61 -20.99
CA SER A 54 -10.07 58.76 -20.82
C SER A 54 -10.69 58.82 -19.43
N ALA A 55 -9.92 59.16 -18.39
CA ALA A 55 -10.45 59.46 -17.06
C ALA A 55 -11.18 60.81 -17.05
N ASN A 56 -10.56 61.85 -17.62
CA ASN A 56 -11.09 63.22 -17.64
C ASN A 56 -12.49 63.31 -18.26
N LEU A 57 -12.79 62.55 -19.32
CA LEU A 57 -14.10 62.63 -20.00
C LEU A 57 -15.23 61.90 -19.27
N ARG A 58 -14.94 60.80 -18.53
CA ARG A 58 -15.92 60.21 -17.60
C ARG A 58 -16.16 61.10 -16.39
N LEU A 59 -15.12 61.76 -15.87
CA LEU A 59 -15.25 62.83 -14.87
C LEU A 59 -16.06 64.01 -15.41
N GLU A 60 -15.90 64.39 -16.68
CA GLU A 60 -16.64 65.48 -17.30
C GLU A 60 -18.16 65.19 -17.35
N LEU A 61 -18.56 63.97 -17.75
CA LEU A 61 -19.97 63.55 -17.74
C LEU A 61 -20.54 63.47 -16.32
N ALA A 62 -19.75 63.02 -15.33
CA ALA A 62 -20.14 63.00 -13.92
C ALA A 62 -20.20 64.41 -13.29
N SER A 63 -19.44 65.38 -13.81
CA SER A 63 -19.46 66.78 -13.39
C SER A 63 -20.67 67.56 -13.94
N ASP A 64 -21.44 66.97 -14.86
CA ASP A 64 -22.59 67.62 -15.47
C ASP A 64 -23.86 67.38 -14.65
N PRO A 65 -24.50 68.40 -14.05
CA PRO A 65 -25.69 68.21 -13.22
C PRO A 65 -26.89 67.62 -13.98
N ALA A 66 -26.88 67.68 -15.32
CA ALA A 66 -27.89 67.05 -16.17
C ALA A 66 -27.53 65.59 -16.58
N GLY A 67 -26.29 65.15 -16.35
CA GLY A 67 -25.79 63.83 -16.76
C GLY A 67 -25.82 63.60 -18.27
N ILE A 68 -25.68 64.68 -19.07
CA ILE A 68 -25.72 64.65 -20.55
C ILE A 68 -24.34 64.98 -21.13
N GLY A 69 -23.53 65.73 -20.38
CA GLY A 69 -22.27 66.28 -20.86
C GLY A 69 -22.55 67.27 -21.99
N PHE A 70 -23.36 68.30 -21.74
CA PHE A 70 -23.48 69.41 -22.68
C PHE A 70 -22.25 70.33 -22.59
N GLY A 71 -21.81 70.87 -23.72
CA GLY A 71 -20.76 71.89 -23.84
C GLY A 71 -21.07 72.84 -24.99
N PHE A 72 -20.84 74.15 -24.79
CA PHE A 72 -21.28 75.21 -25.70
C PHE A 72 -20.10 76.10 -26.10
N GLY A 73 -19.70 76.01 -27.37
CA GLY A 73 -18.57 76.73 -27.95
C GLY A 73 -18.84 78.18 -28.30
N GLY A 74 -20.08 78.65 -28.19
CA GLY A 74 -20.47 80.01 -28.49
C GLY A 74 -21.19 80.17 -29.84
N VAL A 75 -21.20 81.41 -30.32
CA VAL A 75 -21.82 81.82 -31.59
C VAL A 75 -20.85 82.71 -32.32
N GLU A 76 -20.70 82.51 -33.63
CA GLU A 76 -19.77 83.23 -34.49
C GLU A 76 -20.49 83.77 -35.74
N PRO A 77 -20.47 85.09 -36.01
CA PRO A 77 -19.98 86.16 -35.14
C PRO A 77 -20.85 86.30 -33.86
N GLY A 78 -20.26 86.81 -32.79
CA GLY A 78 -20.87 86.79 -31.44
C GLY A 78 -22.03 87.77 -31.21
N THR A 79 -22.21 88.76 -32.09
CA THR A 79 -23.29 89.75 -32.04
C THR A 79 -23.97 89.87 -33.41
N LEU A 80 -25.30 89.98 -33.42
CA LEU A 80 -26.12 90.17 -34.64
C LEU A 80 -25.70 91.41 -35.45
N HIS A 81 -25.19 92.43 -34.75
CA HIS A 81 -24.53 93.58 -35.33
C HIS A 81 -23.12 93.67 -34.75
N ALA A 82 -22.10 93.68 -35.60
CA ALA A 82 -20.73 94.01 -35.24
C ALA A 82 -20.31 95.24 -36.07
N HIS A 83 -19.83 96.30 -35.41
CA HIS A 83 -19.47 97.58 -36.05
C HIS A 83 -20.53 98.16 -37.01
N GLY A 84 -21.82 97.88 -36.76
CA GLY A 84 -22.94 98.37 -37.56
C GLY A 84 -23.31 97.52 -38.79
N GLN A 85 -22.53 96.48 -39.13
CA GLN A 85 -22.90 95.53 -40.17
C GLN A 85 -23.80 94.42 -39.61
N LEU A 86 -24.83 94.04 -40.37
CA LEU A 86 -25.68 92.88 -40.11
C LEU A 86 -25.05 91.63 -40.73
N HIS A 87 -24.92 90.55 -39.95
CA HIS A 87 -24.44 89.28 -40.46
C HIS A 87 -25.62 88.36 -40.79
N GLU A 88 -25.74 87.95 -42.06
CA GLU A 88 -26.85 87.09 -42.53
C GLU A 88 -26.82 85.68 -41.93
N LYS A 89 -25.64 85.22 -41.48
CA LYS A 89 -25.41 83.87 -40.96
C LYS A 89 -24.61 83.92 -39.66
N HIS A 90 -25.08 83.19 -38.67
CA HIS A 90 -24.37 82.89 -37.43
C HIS A 90 -24.16 81.38 -37.30
N SER A 91 -22.91 80.96 -37.13
CA SER A 91 -22.55 79.60 -36.74
C SER A 91 -22.74 79.43 -35.23
N VAL A 92 -23.33 78.32 -34.79
CA VAL A 92 -23.52 78.01 -33.36
C VAL A 92 -22.80 76.70 -33.06
N TYR A 93 -21.86 76.73 -32.11
CA TYR A 93 -21.01 75.59 -31.78
C TYR A 93 -21.44 74.96 -30.45
N TYR A 94 -21.66 73.65 -30.45
CA TYR A 94 -21.99 72.89 -29.24
C TYR A 94 -21.55 71.42 -29.37
N SER A 95 -21.60 70.69 -28.26
CA SER A 95 -21.27 69.26 -28.17
C SER A 95 -22.10 68.58 -27.09
N ILE A 96 -22.37 67.28 -27.25
CA ILE A 96 -23.15 66.45 -26.33
C ILE A 96 -22.39 65.14 -26.12
N GLY A 97 -22.15 64.74 -24.87
CA GLY A 97 -21.39 63.53 -24.54
C GLY A 97 -22.23 62.26 -24.51
N LEU A 98 -23.47 62.34 -24.03
CA LEU A 98 -24.38 61.20 -23.92
C LEU A 98 -25.22 61.02 -25.20
N ALA A 99 -25.14 59.85 -25.84
CA ALA A 99 -25.99 59.48 -26.98
C ALA A 99 -27.48 59.38 -26.59
N GLY A 100 -28.38 59.70 -27.53
CA GLY A 100 -29.83 59.65 -27.31
C GLY A 100 -30.62 60.72 -28.08
N HIS A 101 -31.90 60.85 -27.73
CA HIS A 101 -32.81 61.82 -28.34
C HIS A 101 -33.01 63.05 -27.46
N TYR A 102 -32.84 64.23 -28.06
CA TYR A 102 -32.77 65.51 -27.40
C TYR A 102 -33.67 66.56 -28.07
N LEU A 103 -34.02 67.60 -27.30
CA LEU A 103 -34.70 68.79 -27.75
C LEU A 103 -33.79 70.00 -27.57
N LEU A 104 -33.32 70.55 -28.70
CA LEU A 104 -32.47 71.73 -28.76
C LEU A 104 -33.33 72.99 -28.90
N HIS A 105 -33.43 73.78 -27.83
CA HIS A 105 -34.09 75.08 -27.85
C HIS A 105 -33.12 76.17 -28.30
N VAL A 106 -33.51 76.95 -29.31
CA VAL A 106 -32.77 78.13 -29.79
C VAL A 106 -33.65 79.36 -29.64
N ARG A 107 -33.17 80.39 -28.92
CA ARG A 107 -33.96 81.56 -28.50
C ARG A 107 -33.12 82.84 -28.58
N LEU A 108 -33.75 83.97 -28.89
CA LEU A 108 -33.08 85.27 -28.93
C LEU A 108 -32.90 85.84 -27.52
N ARG A 109 -31.67 86.26 -27.18
CA ARG A 109 -31.25 86.68 -25.82
C ARG A 109 -32.13 87.78 -25.20
N HIS A 110 -32.58 88.74 -26.00
CA HIS A 110 -33.31 89.92 -25.50
C HIS A 110 -34.84 89.77 -25.58
N ALA A 111 -35.36 89.09 -26.60
CA ALA A 111 -36.81 88.90 -26.78
C ALA A 111 -37.38 87.68 -26.05
N ALA A 112 -36.53 86.75 -25.61
CA ALA A 112 -36.90 85.40 -25.15
C ALA A 112 -37.75 84.57 -26.14
N ALA A 113 -38.11 85.09 -27.31
CA ALA A 113 -38.75 84.33 -28.39
C ALA A 113 -37.88 83.14 -28.81
N ALA A 114 -38.52 81.99 -29.04
CA ALA A 114 -37.88 80.89 -29.76
C ALA A 114 -37.80 81.26 -31.24
N VAL A 115 -36.73 80.84 -31.93
CA VAL A 115 -36.68 80.94 -33.40
C VAL A 115 -37.70 79.97 -34.02
N PRO A 116 -38.22 80.23 -35.22
CA PRO A 116 -39.05 79.26 -35.95
C PRO A 116 -38.39 77.88 -36.01
N GLY A 117 -39.15 76.82 -35.74
CA GLY A 117 -38.66 75.44 -35.67
C GLY A 117 -38.04 75.00 -34.33
N SER A 118 -37.74 75.90 -33.38
CA SER A 118 -37.27 75.51 -32.04
C SER A 118 -38.44 75.10 -31.12
N PRO A 119 -38.39 73.95 -30.40
CA PRO A 119 -37.24 73.06 -30.27
C PRO A 119 -37.02 72.14 -31.47
N PHE A 120 -35.77 72.07 -31.91
CA PHE A 120 -35.33 71.09 -32.90
C PHE A 120 -35.15 69.72 -32.24
N ALA A 121 -35.68 68.67 -32.87
CA ALA A 121 -35.39 67.30 -32.48
C ALA A 121 -33.98 66.92 -32.94
N LEU A 122 -33.13 66.47 -32.01
CA LEU A 122 -31.75 66.09 -32.26
C LEU A 122 -31.53 64.65 -31.83
N GLN A 123 -30.94 63.82 -32.69
CA GLN A 123 -30.49 62.48 -32.38
C GLN A 123 -28.96 62.48 -32.31
N VAL A 124 -28.40 62.21 -31.14
CA VAL A 124 -26.96 62.04 -30.93
C VAL A 124 -26.68 60.54 -30.97
N LEU A 125 -25.91 60.11 -31.96
CA LEU A 125 -25.46 58.72 -32.09
C LEU A 125 -24.16 58.52 -31.29
N PRO A 126 -23.87 57.29 -30.81
CA PRO A 126 -22.54 56.94 -30.30
C PRO A 126 -21.45 57.17 -31.35
N ALA A 127 -20.26 57.54 -30.91
CA ALA A 127 -19.07 57.58 -31.76
C ALA A 127 -18.50 56.15 -31.98
N PRO A 128 -17.44 55.97 -32.78
CA PRO A 128 -16.79 54.66 -32.95
C PRO A 128 -16.32 54.04 -31.62
N ALA A 129 -16.26 52.71 -31.59
CA ALA A 129 -15.86 51.95 -30.41
C ALA A 129 -14.44 52.30 -29.94
N HIS A 130 -14.27 52.48 -28.62
CA HIS A 130 -12.99 52.84 -28.00
C HIS A 130 -12.58 51.83 -26.93
N ALA A 131 -11.32 51.38 -26.97
CA ALA A 131 -10.80 50.33 -26.10
C ALA A 131 -10.91 50.68 -24.61
N SER A 132 -10.45 51.87 -24.21
CA SER A 132 -10.45 52.32 -22.81
C SER A 132 -11.84 52.61 -22.21
N ALA A 133 -12.90 52.52 -23.00
CA ALA A 133 -14.27 52.72 -22.55
C ALA A 133 -15.07 51.41 -22.53
N THR A 134 -14.77 50.53 -23.50
CA THR A 134 -15.28 49.16 -23.62
C THR A 134 -14.76 48.26 -22.47
N ARG A 135 -15.59 47.31 -22.02
CA ARG A 135 -15.30 46.43 -20.89
C ARG A 135 -15.76 44.99 -21.18
N LEU A 136 -14.90 44.02 -20.88
CA LEU A 136 -15.24 42.61 -20.86
C LEU A 136 -16.10 42.26 -19.62
N PRO A 137 -17.06 41.32 -19.73
CA PRO A 137 -17.86 40.89 -18.58
C PRO A 137 -16.99 40.16 -17.54
N VAL A 138 -17.42 40.23 -16.28
CA VAL A 138 -16.66 39.71 -15.11
C VAL A 138 -16.98 38.25 -14.76
N SER A 139 -17.81 37.58 -15.55
CA SER A 139 -18.17 36.17 -15.41
C SER A 139 -17.01 35.25 -15.81
N SER A 140 -16.84 34.13 -15.09
CA SER A 140 -15.98 33.03 -15.53
C SER A 140 -16.47 32.50 -16.88
N VAL A 141 -15.65 32.62 -17.92
CA VAL A 141 -15.96 32.10 -19.25
C VAL A 141 -15.50 30.65 -19.33
N SER A 142 -16.43 29.74 -19.63
CA SER A 142 -16.10 28.33 -19.84
C SER A 142 -16.86 27.72 -21.03
N GLY A 143 -16.39 26.56 -21.47
CA GLY A 143 -16.98 25.79 -22.57
C GLY A 143 -16.38 24.39 -22.64
N ASN A 144 -16.92 23.54 -23.52
CA ASN A 144 -16.42 22.18 -23.71
C ASN A 144 -15.33 22.18 -24.81
N VAL A 145 -14.36 21.28 -24.73
CA VAL A 145 -13.39 21.04 -25.82
C VAL A 145 -14.07 20.54 -27.10
N GLY A 146 -13.42 20.82 -28.22
CA GLY A 146 -13.78 20.39 -29.56
C GLY A 146 -13.48 21.45 -30.61
N LEU A 147 -13.68 21.05 -31.87
CA LEU A 147 -13.67 21.91 -33.05
C LEU A 147 -14.99 21.71 -33.80
N GLU A 148 -15.51 22.76 -34.43
CA GLU A 148 -16.64 22.62 -35.34
C GLU A 148 -16.20 21.84 -36.60
N GLU A 149 -16.99 20.87 -37.07
CA GLU A 149 -16.56 19.85 -38.05
C GLU A 149 -15.90 20.42 -39.32
N LYS A 150 -16.35 21.59 -39.79
CA LYS A 150 -15.79 22.30 -40.97
C LYS A 150 -14.32 22.75 -40.81
N VAL A 151 -13.69 22.62 -39.65
CA VAL A 151 -12.30 23.07 -39.40
C VAL A 151 -11.26 21.98 -39.72
N ILE A 152 -11.65 20.71 -39.81
CA ILE A 152 -10.70 19.58 -39.93
C ILE A 152 -10.18 19.40 -41.38
N ALA A 153 -10.88 19.90 -42.40
CA ALA A 153 -10.44 19.92 -43.79
C ALA A 153 -10.24 21.36 -44.28
N GLY A 154 -9.04 21.68 -44.78
CA GLY A 154 -8.63 23.03 -45.21
C GLY A 154 -9.24 23.49 -46.53
N GLN A 155 -10.57 23.46 -46.68
CA GLN A 155 -11.25 23.83 -47.93
C GLN A 155 -12.55 24.62 -47.65
N VAL A 156 -12.58 25.87 -48.12
CA VAL A 156 -13.71 26.79 -47.87
C VAL A 156 -14.91 26.41 -48.75
N ILE A 157 -15.93 25.80 -48.14
CA ILE A 157 -17.25 25.61 -48.76
C ILE A 157 -18.27 26.53 -48.07
N ALA A 158 -18.61 27.61 -48.78
CA ALA A 158 -19.59 28.60 -48.36
C ALA A 158 -21.02 28.04 -48.29
N GLY A 159 -21.81 28.56 -47.37
CA GLY A 159 -23.21 28.15 -47.15
C GLY A 159 -23.52 28.02 -45.66
N SER A 160 -24.65 28.55 -45.16
CA SER A 160 -25.65 29.42 -45.82
C SER A 160 -26.36 30.29 -44.77
N ALA A 161 -27.19 31.26 -45.20
CA ALA A 161 -27.93 32.12 -44.29
C ALA A 161 -29.14 31.38 -43.68
N GLY A 162 -29.21 31.32 -42.34
CA GLY A 162 -30.37 30.82 -41.61
C GLY A 162 -31.35 31.96 -41.28
N SER A 163 -32.60 31.83 -41.70
CA SER A 163 -33.67 32.80 -41.39
C SER A 163 -34.18 32.64 -39.95
N ALA A 164 -34.69 33.73 -39.37
CA ALA A 164 -35.58 33.63 -38.21
C ALA A 164 -36.92 32.96 -38.61
N GLY A 165 -37.55 32.21 -37.70
CA GLY A 165 -38.77 31.46 -38.03
C GLY A 165 -39.45 30.69 -36.88
N SER A 166 -40.18 31.39 -36.02
CA SER A 166 -41.22 30.85 -35.12
C SER A 166 -40.79 29.89 -33.99
N ALA A 167 -41.74 29.61 -33.08
CA ALA A 167 -41.55 28.82 -31.88
C ALA A 167 -42.22 27.43 -31.96
N GLY A 168 -41.56 26.42 -31.41
CA GLY A 168 -42.11 25.08 -31.20
C GLY A 168 -41.49 24.46 -29.94
N SER A 169 -42.34 24.03 -29.00
CA SER A 169 -41.90 23.44 -27.73
C SER A 169 -41.52 21.97 -27.93
N VAL A 170 -40.21 21.70 -28.05
CA VAL A 170 -39.64 20.34 -28.02
C VAL A 170 -38.59 20.30 -26.90
N GLY A 171 -38.48 19.16 -26.22
CA GLY A 171 -37.69 19.02 -24.99
C GLY A 171 -36.24 19.47 -25.15
N SER A 172 -35.78 20.35 -24.27
CA SER A 172 -34.44 20.95 -24.33
C SER A 172 -33.35 19.97 -23.90
N ALA A 173 -32.99 19.06 -24.80
CA ALA A 173 -31.65 18.51 -24.84
C ALA A 173 -30.70 19.66 -25.23
N VAL A 174 -30.11 20.31 -24.22
CA VAL A 174 -29.14 21.38 -24.47
C VAL A 174 -27.90 20.76 -25.08
N GLU A 175 -27.72 20.90 -26.39
CA GLU A 175 -26.45 20.67 -27.05
C GLU A 175 -25.39 21.50 -26.33
N LYS A 176 -24.48 20.81 -25.63
CA LYS A 176 -23.38 21.42 -24.89
C LYS A 176 -22.49 22.15 -25.88
N ALA A 177 -22.65 23.47 -25.98
CA ALA A 177 -21.92 24.29 -26.93
C ALA A 177 -20.42 23.97 -26.91
N ILE A 178 -19.88 23.67 -28.09
CA ILE A 178 -18.45 23.46 -28.29
C ILE A 178 -17.75 24.82 -28.21
N GLY A 179 -16.65 24.86 -27.46
CA GLY A 179 -15.88 26.06 -27.21
C GLY A 179 -16.46 26.97 -26.13
N ALA A 180 -15.59 27.84 -25.61
CA ALA A 180 -15.96 28.93 -24.73
C ALA A 180 -16.46 30.11 -25.58
N ARG A 181 -17.48 30.84 -25.11
CA ARG A 181 -18.12 31.93 -25.84
C ARG A 181 -18.43 33.11 -24.90
N VAL A 182 -18.20 34.35 -25.35
CA VAL A 182 -18.58 35.56 -24.61
C VAL A 182 -18.94 36.71 -25.54
N THR A 183 -19.96 37.50 -25.20
CA THR A 183 -20.36 38.67 -25.97
C THR A 183 -19.70 39.93 -25.42
N LEU A 184 -18.84 40.55 -26.22
CA LEU A 184 -18.27 41.88 -25.97
C LEU A 184 -19.26 42.94 -26.47
N ARG A 185 -19.73 43.83 -25.59
CA ARG A 185 -20.49 45.03 -25.97
C ARG A 185 -19.55 46.22 -26.01
N THR A 186 -19.38 46.84 -27.19
CA THR A 186 -18.47 47.98 -27.33
C THR A 186 -19.13 49.28 -26.85
N ALA A 187 -18.27 50.21 -26.43
CA ALA A 187 -18.66 51.57 -26.08
C ALA A 187 -17.70 52.57 -26.71
N ASP A 188 -18.20 53.75 -27.05
CA ASP A 188 -17.40 54.89 -27.50
C ASP A 188 -16.60 55.51 -26.35
N LYS A 189 -15.73 56.48 -26.66
CA LYS A 189 -14.87 57.15 -25.67
C LYS A 189 -15.62 57.84 -24.52
N MET A 190 -16.89 58.22 -24.70
CA MET A 190 -17.74 58.80 -23.64
C MET A 190 -18.35 57.71 -22.75
N GLY A 191 -18.37 56.46 -23.21
CA GLY A 191 -19.04 55.34 -22.57
C GLY A 191 -20.45 55.07 -23.11
N ASN A 192 -20.85 55.69 -24.23
CA ASN A 192 -22.09 55.32 -24.91
C ASN A 192 -21.91 53.94 -25.54
N TYR A 193 -22.85 53.01 -25.31
CA TYR A 193 -22.82 51.74 -26.03
C TYR A 193 -22.99 51.98 -27.53
N CYS A 194 -22.12 51.37 -28.34
CA CYS A 194 -22.27 51.39 -29.79
C CYS A 194 -23.59 50.71 -30.19
N ILE A 195 -24.16 51.15 -31.30
CA ILE A 195 -25.42 50.63 -31.89
C ILE A 195 -25.20 50.04 -33.30
N ALA A 196 -23.94 49.97 -33.73
CA ALA A 196 -23.49 49.51 -35.03
C ALA A 196 -22.15 48.79 -34.89
N GLY A 197 -21.89 47.84 -35.79
CA GLY A 197 -20.63 47.10 -35.89
C GLY A 197 -19.49 47.87 -36.57
N GLY A 198 -18.53 47.13 -37.12
CA GLY A 198 -17.43 47.67 -37.95
C GLY A 198 -16.18 48.15 -37.23
N ALA A 199 -16.01 47.86 -35.93
CA ALA A 199 -14.76 48.12 -35.22
C ALA A 199 -13.75 46.97 -35.40
N ASP A 200 -12.45 47.31 -35.43
CA ASP A 200 -11.35 46.34 -35.47
C ASP A 200 -11.15 45.67 -34.10
N VAL A 201 -12.09 44.79 -33.74
CA VAL A 201 -12.05 43.95 -32.55
C VAL A 201 -11.22 42.70 -32.85
N ARG A 202 -10.08 42.55 -32.16
CA ARG A 202 -9.20 41.38 -32.30
C ARG A 202 -9.16 40.55 -31.03
N LEU A 203 -9.17 39.24 -31.18
CA LEU A 203 -9.02 38.25 -30.14
C LEU A 203 -7.77 37.41 -30.43
N VAL A 204 -6.85 37.30 -29.47
CA VAL A 204 -5.59 36.55 -29.62
C VAL A 204 -5.32 35.74 -28.36
N CYS A 205 -5.21 34.42 -28.49
CA CYS A 205 -4.81 33.55 -27.37
C CYS A 205 -3.31 33.68 -27.07
N GLU A 206 -2.96 33.72 -25.78
CA GLU A 206 -1.56 33.76 -25.33
C GLU A 206 -0.87 32.39 -25.49
N ALA A 207 -1.65 31.30 -25.50
CA ALA A 207 -1.18 29.93 -25.69
C ALA A 207 -1.40 29.46 -27.13
N LYS A 208 -0.51 28.58 -27.61
CA LYS A 208 -0.74 27.80 -28.83
C LYS A 208 -1.79 26.71 -28.56
N GLY A 209 -2.66 26.44 -29.53
CA GLY A 209 -3.71 25.41 -29.43
C GLY A 209 -5.10 26.00 -29.66
N PRO A 210 -5.64 26.83 -28.75
CA PRO A 210 -6.97 27.40 -28.89
C PRO A 210 -7.12 28.30 -30.14
N VAL A 211 -8.04 27.94 -31.02
CA VAL A 211 -8.48 28.71 -32.18
C VAL A 211 -9.46 29.78 -31.72
N THR A 212 -9.15 31.04 -32.02
CA THR A 212 -9.95 32.22 -31.66
C THR A 212 -10.79 32.71 -32.83
N LYS A 213 -12.08 33.00 -32.61
CA LYS A 213 -12.96 33.67 -33.58
C LYS A 213 -13.55 34.96 -33.00
N VAL A 214 -13.83 35.92 -33.88
CA VAL A 214 -14.59 37.14 -33.59
C VAL A 214 -15.68 37.28 -34.64
N ARG A 215 -16.93 37.47 -34.20
CA ARG A 215 -18.08 37.73 -35.08
C ARG A 215 -18.79 39.01 -34.66
N ASP A 216 -18.70 40.03 -35.51
CA ASP A 216 -19.49 41.26 -35.40
C ASP A 216 -20.98 40.95 -35.63
N ASN A 217 -21.84 41.27 -34.65
CA ASN A 217 -23.29 41.10 -34.76
C ASN A 217 -23.97 42.31 -35.44
N LYS A 218 -23.17 43.34 -35.82
CA LYS A 218 -23.55 44.59 -36.50
C LYS A 218 -24.40 45.56 -35.69
N ASP A 219 -24.65 45.28 -34.41
CA ASP A 219 -25.44 46.06 -33.45
C ASP A 219 -24.60 46.78 -32.38
N GLY A 220 -23.26 46.73 -32.47
CA GLY A 220 -22.35 47.17 -31.42
C GLY A 220 -21.94 46.06 -30.44
N THR A 221 -22.32 44.81 -30.70
CA THR A 221 -21.83 43.64 -29.97
C THR A 221 -21.05 42.68 -30.87
N TYR A 222 -20.07 42.00 -30.28
CA TYR A 222 -19.17 41.07 -30.94
C TYR A 222 -19.16 39.77 -30.14
N LEU A 223 -19.43 38.65 -30.79
CA LEU A 223 -19.24 37.33 -30.20
C LEU A 223 -17.75 36.97 -30.29
N LEU A 224 -17.13 36.69 -29.14
CA LEU A 224 -15.78 36.18 -29.00
C LEU A 224 -15.87 34.68 -28.70
N GLU A 225 -15.12 33.85 -29.43
CA GLU A 225 -15.20 32.39 -29.33
C GLU A 225 -13.81 31.74 -29.26
N TRP A 226 -13.69 30.67 -28.47
CA TRP A 226 -12.48 29.86 -28.33
C TRP A 226 -12.78 28.38 -28.51
N LEU A 227 -12.15 27.74 -29.49
CA LEU A 227 -12.29 26.31 -29.81
C LEU A 227 -10.93 25.62 -29.62
N SER A 228 -10.88 24.43 -29.03
CA SER A 228 -9.63 23.69 -28.80
C SER A 228 -9.94 22.22 -28.56
N MET A 229 -9.12 21.32 -29.07
CA MET A 229 -9.13 19.90 -28.66
C MET A 229 -8.50 19.70 -27.27
N ALA A 230 -7.62 20.62 -26.84
CA ALA A 230 -6.97 20.59 -25.54
C ALA A 230 -7.79 21.38 -24.49
N SER A 231 -8.04 20.72 -23.35
CA SER A 231 -8.65 21.29 -22.15
C SER A 231 -7.65 22.09 -21.31
N GLY A 232 -8.15 22.83 -20.32
CA GLY A 232 -7.34 23.64 -19.42
C GLY A 232 -7.84 25.09 -19.30
N THR A 233 -7.12 25.89 -18.53
CA THR A 233 -7.39 27.32 -18.33
C THR A 233 -6.37 28.15 -19.08
N PHE A 234 -6.88 29.04 -19.94
CA PHE A 234 -6.12 29.81 -20.91
C PHE A 234 -6.38 31.31 -20.75
N LYS A 235 -5.59 32.13 -21.44
CA LYS A 235 -5.74 33.58 -21.49
C LYS A 235 -5.84 34.10 -22.92
N SER A 236 -6.50 35.23 -23.11
CA SER A 236 -6.54 35.92 -24.41
C SER A 236 -6.58 37.43 -24.27
N ARG A 237 -5.82 38.09 -25.15
CA ARG A 237 -5.89 39.52 -25.37
C ARG A 237 -7.08 39.85 -26.25
N VAL A 238 -7.75 40.95 -25.94
CA VAL A 238 -8.91 41.51 -26.65
C VAL A 238 -8.64 42.99 -26.86
N THR A 239 -8.46 43.39 -28.12
CA THR A 239 -8.12 44.77 -28.48
C THR A 239 -9.16 45.39 -29.39
N ILE A 240 -9.24 46.72 -29.39
CA ILE A 240 -10.00 47.52 -30.36
C ILE A 240 -9.02 48.50 -31.00
N GLY A 241 -8.80 48.39 -32.32
CA GLY A 241 -7.84 49.22 -33.04
C GLY A 241 -6.37 49.06 -32.57
N GLY A 242 -6.06 47.96 -31.88
CA GLY A 242 -4.75 47.68 -31.29
C GLY A 242 -4.63 47.91 -29.79
N ASP A 243 -5.46 48.76 -29.18
CA ASP A 243 -5.45 49.03 -27.73
C ASP A 243 -6.27 47.98 -26.94
N ASP A 244 -5.81 47.59 -25.76
CA ASP A 244 -6.48 46.64 -24.86
C ASP A 244 -7.80 47.18 -24.29
N VAL A 245 -8.87 46.37 -24.31
CA VAL A 245 -10.13 46.73 -23.62
C VAL A 245 -10.06 46.51 -22.11
N ILE A 246 -10.93 47.18 -21.33
CA ILE A 246 -10.94 46.99 -19.88
C ILE A 246 -11.30 45.54 -19.52
N GLY A 247 -10.42 44.87 -18.78
CA GLY A 247 -10.54 43.46 -18.41
C GLY A 247 -9.73 42.50 -19.29
N SER A 248 -8.93 43.02 -20.23
CA SER A 248 -7.95 42.21 -20.97
C SER A 248 -6.61 42.08 -20.21
N PRO A 249 -5.89 40.94 -20.29
CA PRO A 249 -6.31 39.68 -20.92
C PRO A 249 -7.41 38.97 -20.13
N ILE A 250 -8.37 38.36 -20.84
CA ILE A 250 -9.43 37.56 -20.24
C ILE A 250 -8.97 36.12 -20.01
N THR A 251 -9.34 35.55 -18.87
CA THR A 251 -9.15 34.12 -18.55
C THR A 251 -10.39 33.33 -18.95
N PHE A 252 -10.20 32.18 -19.61
CA PHE A 252 -11.28 31.25 -19.95
C PHE A 252 -10.85 29.80 -19.73
N THR A 253 -11.80 28.89 -19.51
CA THR A 253 -11.53 27.47 -19.23
C THR A 253 -12.25 26.57 -20.22
N LEU A 254 -11.51 25.70 -20.91
CA LEU A 254 -12.07 24.63 -21.73
C LEU A 254 -12.04 23.31 -20.96
N ILE A 255 -13.20 22.70 -20.81
CA ILE A 255 -13.43 21.49 -20.02
C ILE A 255 -13.42 20.28 -20.98
N SER A 256 -12.81 19.17 -20.57
CA SER A 256 -12.87 17.88 -21.28
C SER A 256 -14.30 17.51 -21.69
N SER A 257 -14.47 16.76 -22.78
CA SER A 257 -15.78 16.18 -23.09
C SER A 257 -16.07 14.99 -22.15
N GLU A 258 -17.16 14.25 -22.40
CA GLU A 258 -17.46 13.05 -21.62
C GLU A 258 -16.37 11.96 -21.88
N PRO A 259 -16.03 11.12 -20.87
CA PRO A 259 -15.02 10.07 -21.02
C PRO A 259 -15.28 9.11 -22.19
N ASP A 260 -14.28 8.94 -23.04
CA ASP A 260 -14.23 7.91 -24.07
C ASP A 260 -13.54 6.67 -23.49
N LEU A 261 -14.30 5.60 -23.26
CA LEU A 261 -13.75 4.36 -22.73
C LEU A 261 -12.69 3.75 -23.66
N SER A 262 -12.69 4.03 -24.96
CA SER A 262 -11.69 3.54 -25.93
C SER A 262 -10.35 4.28 -25.86
N LYS A 263 -10.31 5.46 -25.24
CA LYS A 263 -9.08 6.23 -24.94
C LYS A 263 -8.62 6.08 -23.49
N SER A 264 -9.57 5.84 -22.58
CA SER A 264 -9.32 5.69 -21.16
C SER A 264 -8.37 4.54 -20.87
N VAL A 265 -7.54 4.70 -19.83
CA VAL A 265 -6.49 3.73 -19.45
C VAL A 265 -6.82 3.08 -18.11
N LEU A 266 -6.56 1.79 -17.97
CA LEU A 266 -6.72 1.00 -16.75
C LEU A 266 -5.40 0.28 -16.46
N GLU A 267 -4.81 0.56 -15.30
CA GLU A 267 -3.46 0.13 -14.90
C GLU A 267 -3.47 -0.47 -13.48
N GLY A 268 -2.39 -1.12 -13.07
CA GLY A 268 -2.22 -1.68 -11.72
C GLY A 268 -1.97 -3.20 -11.68
N ALA A 269 -1.32 -3.67 -10.62
CA ALA A 269 -0.93 -5.08 -10.47
C ALA A 269 -2.13 -6.02 -10.40
N GLY A 270 -3.25 -5.57 -9.81
CA GLY A 270 -4.48 -6.36 -9.66
C GLY A 270 -5.19 -6.74 -10.97
N LEU A 271 -4.67 -6.32 -12.12
CA LEU A 271 -5.12 -6.77 -13.44
C LEU A 271 -4.47 -8.09 -13.88
N THR A 272 -3.33 -8.47 -13.28
CA THR A 272 -2.51 -9.62 -13.71
C THR A 272 -2.16 -10.57 -12.57
N ALA A 273 -1.88 -10.08 -11.37
CA ALA A 273 -1.57 -10.92 -10.21
C ALA A 273 -2.04 -10.32 -8.89
N CYS A 274 -2.48 -11.17 -7.96
CA CYS A 274 -2.71 -10.78 -6.56
C CYS A 274 -2.44 -11.95 -5.59
N ILE A 275 -2.43 -11.64 -4.29
CA ILE A 275 -2.23 -12.59 -3.19
C ILE A 275 -3.53 -12.68 -2.38
N ALA A 276 -3.95 -13.89 -2.05
CA ALA A 276 -5.18 -14.14 -1.29
C ALA A 276 -5.15 -13.42 0.07
N GLY A 277 -6.17 -12.59 0.32
CA GLY A 277 -6.29 -11.79 1.54
C GLY A 277 -5.53 -10.46 1.54
N ILE A 278 -4.72 -10.15 0.53
CA ILE A 278 -4.00 -8.87 0.41
C ILE A 278 -4.74 -7.94 -0.55
N GLU A 279 -5.05 -6.73 -0.09
CA GLU A 279 -5.66 -5.68 -0.92
C GLU A 279 -4.70 -5.28 -2.05
N THR A 280 -5.21 -5.24 -3.29
CA THR A 280 -4.40 -4.97 -4.49
C THR A 280 -5.09 -3.91 -5.34
N GLU A 281 -4.37 -2.85 -5.68
CA GLU A 281 -4.92 -1.69 -6.39
C GLU A 281 -4.98 -1.89 -7.92
N ILE A 282 -6.01 -1.28 -8.51
CA ILE A 282 -6.12 -0.96 -9.94
C ILE A 282 -6.58 0.50 -10.06
N SER A 283 -6.03 1.26 -11.01
CA SER A 283 -6.31 2.68 -11.20
C SER A 283 -6.84 2.96 -12.61
N ILE A 284 -7.77 3.91 -12.73
CA ILE A 284 -8.43 4.25 -13.99
C ILE A 284 -8.18 5.71 -14.33
N ARG A 285 -7.50 5.97 -15.44
CA ARG A 285 -7.37 7.31 -16.03
C ARG A 285 -8.39 7.47 -17.14
N PHE A 286 -9.55 8.00 -16.80
CA PHE A 286 -10.57 8.38 -17.78
C PHE A 286 -10.05 9.50 -18.67
N LEU A 287 -10.07 9.26 -19.99
CA LEU A 287 -9.71 10.23 -21.02
C LEU A 287 -10.90 10.51 -21.93
N ASP A 288 -10.99 11.71 -22.50
CA ASP A 288 -11.95 12.00 -23.58
C ASP A 288 -11.40 11.59 -24.97
N GLN A 289 -12.24 11.73 -26.00
CA GLN A 289 -11.92 11.42 -27.39
C GLN A 289 -10.67 12.15 -27.94
N TYR A 290 -10.26 13.27 -27.31
CA TYR A 290 -9.09 14.06 -27.68
C TYR A 290 -7.86 13.76 -26.81
N GLY A 291 -8.00 12.89 -25.81
CA GLY A 291 -6.93 12.49 -24.88
C GLY A 291 -6.78 13.39 -23.65
N ASN A 292 -7.73 14.28 -23.36
CA ASN A 292 -7.73 15.04 -22.10
C ASN A 292 -8.16 14.14 -20.94
N THR A 293 -7.62 14.34 -19.74
CA THR A 293 -8.21 13.78 -18.51
C THR A 293 -9.67 14.25 -18.38
N ALA A 294 -10.59 13.29 -18.34
CA ALA A 294 -12.03 13.54 -18.29
C ALA A 294 -12.62 13.02 -16.98
N LEU A 295 -13.32 13.87 -16.24
CA LEU A 295 -13.93 13.45 -14.97
C LEU A 295 -15.21 12.63 -15.22
N PRO A 296 -15.32 11.40 -14.68
CA PRO A 296 -16.55 10.61 -14.75
C PRO A 296 -17.65 11.26 -13.91
N GLY A 297 -18.62 11.90 -14.57
CA GLY A 297 -19.77 12.49 -13.90
C GLY A 297 -20.72 11.43 -13.31
N ALA A 298 -21.67 11.85 -12.47
CA ALA A 298 -22.60 11.00 -11.69
C ALA A 298 -23.41 9.92 -12.42
N LYS A 299 -23.35 9.83 -13.76
CA LYS A 299 -23.93 8.75 -14.58
C LYS A 299 -22.96 7.56 -14.75
N PHE A 300 -21.65 7.78 -14.64
CA PHE A 300 -20.64 6.74 -14.74
C PHE A 300 -20.59 5.95 -13.44
N ALA A 301 -20.55 4.62 -13.56
CA ALA A 301 -20.38 3.72 -12.43
C ALA A 301 -19.41 2.60 -12.81
N PHE A 302 -18.42 2.37 -11.97
CA PHE A 302 -17.47 1.26 -12.10
C PHE A 302 -17.92 0.06 -11.27
N GLY A 303 -17.55 -1.15 -11.69
CA GLY A 303 -17.86 -2.37 -10.96
C GLY A 303 -17.03 -3.54 -11.48
N LEU A 304 -16.69 -4.46 -10.58
CA LEU A 304 -15.83 -5.61 -10.87
C LEU A 304 -16.64 -6.91 -10.88
N ALA A 305 -16.41 -7.74 -11.89
CA ALA A 305 -17.03 -9.04 -12.08
C ALA A 305 -15.94 -10.11 -12.24
N PHE A 306 -16.10 -11.26 -11.59
CA PHE A 306 -15.16 -12.37 -11.66
C PHE A 306 -15.82 -13.58 -12.31
N THR A 307 -15.31 -14.01 -13.47
CA THR A 307 -15.65 -15.29 -14.09
C THR A 307 -14.72 -16.37 -13.57
N LYS A 308 -15.26 -17.41 -12.93
CA LYS A 308 -14.48 -18.62 -12.65
C LYS A 308 -14.35 -19.45 -13.93
N ASN A 309 -13.13 -19.82 -14.32
CA ASN A 309 -12.93 -20.80 -15.39
C ASN A 309 -13.20 -22.20 -14.81
N ASP A 310 -14.45 -22.66 -14.89
CA ASP A 310 -14.91 -23.96 -14.38
C ASP A 310 -14.41 -25.18 -15.20
N LYS A 311 -13.19 -25.08 -15.73
CA LYS A 311 -12.48 -26.14 -16.45
C LYS A 311 -11.03 -26.21 -15.98
N GLU A 312 -10.82 -26.98 -14.92
CA GLU A 312 -9.49 -27.43 -14.52
C GLU A 312 -8.81 -28.16 -15.70
N GLY A 313 -7.51 -27.89 -15.91
CA GLY A 313 -6.68 -28.64 -16.86
C GLY A 313 -6.57 -28.08 -18.30
N THR A 314 -7.25 -26.99 -18.68
CA THR A 314 -7.04 -26.34 -19.99
C THR A 314 -6.60 -24.88 -19.89
N ASN A 315 -5.35 -24.59 -20.28
CA ASN A 315 -4.80 -23.21 -20.41
C ASN A 315 -5.44 -22.38 -21.54
N ALA A 316 -6.54 -22.84 -22.13
CA ALA A 316 -7.28 -22.12 -23.16
C ALA A 316 -8.24 -21.12 -22.49
N ALA A 317 -7.79 -19.87 -22.34
CA ALA A 317 -8.65 -18.78 -21.91
C ALA A 317 -9.86 -18.66 -22.86
N ARG A 318 -11.06 -19.03 -22.39
CA ARG A 318 -12.29 -18.89 -23.15
C ARG A 318 -12.59 -17.40 -23.28
N LYS A 319 -12.42 -16.84 -24.49
CA LYS A 319 -12.83 -15.47 -24.78
C LYS A 319 -14.35 -15.35 -24.68
N SER A 320 -14.85 -14.96 -23.51
CA SER A 320 -16.24 -14.58 -23.32
C SER A 320 -16.58 -13.40 -24.23
N THR A 321 -17.79 -13.38 -24.75
CA THR A 321 -18.23 -12.31 -25.68
C THR A 321 -18.61 -11.03 -24.91
N ASN A 322 -18.56 -9.87 -25.56
CA ASN A 322 -18.97 -8.61 -24.92
C ASN A 322 -20.39 -8.67 -24.35
N ALA A 323 -21.32 -9.37 -25.02
CA ALA A 323 -22.69 -9.58 -24.55
C ALA A 323 -22.78 -10.51 -23.33
N GLU A 324 -21.89 -11.50 -23.22
CA GLU A 324 -21.77 -12.39 -22.07
C GLU A 324 -21.22 -11.61 -20.85
N LEU A 325 -20.16 -10.82 -21.05
CA LEU A 325 -19.56 -9.97 -20.03
C LEU A 325 -20.52 -8.87 -19.54
N ALA A 326 -21.32 -8.28 -20.45
CA ALA A 326 -22.32 -7.28 -20.11
C ALA A 326 -23.43 -7.82 -19.19
N ASN A 327 -23.68 -9.13 -19.17
CA ASN A 327 -24.73 -9.74 -18.35
C ASN A 327 -24.28 -10.15 -16.94
N ILE A 328 -22.98 -10.22 -16.66
CA ILE A 328 -22.49 -10.59 -15.32
C ILE A 328 -22.73 -9.44 -14.34
N GLU A 329 -23.37 -9.71 -13.19
CA GLU A 329 -23.56 -8.70 -12.16
C GLU A 329 -22.22 -8.31 -11.51
N PRO A 330 -21.79 -7.05 -11.62
CA PRO A 330 -20.57 -6.59 -10.96
C PRO A 330 -20.85 -6.35 -9.47
N ARG A 331 -19.88 -6.70 -8.62
CA ARG A 331 -19.91 -6.31 -7.21
C ARG A 331 -19.54 -4.81 -7.11
N PRO A 332 -20.32 -3.99 -6.39
CA PRO A 332 -19.98 -2.59 -6.18
C PRO A 332 -18.73 -2.51 -5.30
N HIS A 333 -17.70 -1.81 -5.79
CA HIS A 333 -16.41 -1.69 -5.11
C HIS A 333 -16.09 -0.21 -4.84
N LYS A 334 -15.55 0.09 -3.66
CA LYS A 334 -15.10 1.43 -3.29
C LYS A 334 -13.63 1.60 -3.70
N GLY A 335 -13.39 1.97 -4.95
CA GLY A 335 -12.11 2.58 -5.29
C GLY A 335 -11.88 3.84 -4.47
N GLN A 336 -10.61 4.13 -4.13
CA GLN A 336 -10.21 5.50 -3.80
C GLN A 336 -9.97 6.24 -5.12
N TRP A 337 -10.28 7.54 -5.14
CA TRP A 337 -10.15 8.38 -6.34
C TRP A 337 -9.52 9.70 -5.91
N GLU A 338 -8.55 10.20 -6.67
CA GLU A 338 -7.96 11.51 -6.39
C GLU A 338 -9.01 12.64 -6.57
N PRO A 339 -8.96 13.72 -5.76
CA PRO A 339 -10.20 14.41 -5.40
C PRO A 339 -10.84 15.29 -6.48
N GLY A 340 -12.17 15.22 -6.56
CA GLY A 340 -13.04 16.05 -7.41
C GLY A 340 -14.46 16.18 -6.84
N ASP A 341 -14.56 16.36 -5.51
CA ASP A 341 -15.76 16.62 -4.69
C ASP A 341 -16.98 15.68 -4.80
N THR A 342 -16.98 14.69 -3.90
CA THR A 342 -18.14 14.15 -3.17
C THR A 342 -19.36 13.64 -3.95
N GLY A 343 -19.50 12.32 -4.05
CA GLY A 343 -20.77 11.66 -4.31
C GLY A 343 -20.76 10.18 -3.94
N VAL A 344 -21.84 9.69 -3.31
CA VAL A 344 -22.10 8.25 -3.13
C VAL A 344 -23.20 7.86 -4.11
N TYR A 345 -22.86 7.06 -5.11
CA TYR A 345 -23.75 6.74 -6.22
C TYR A 345 -24.35 5.33 -6.12
N ARG A 346 -25.61 5.19 -6.55
CA ARG A 346 -26.26 3.92 -6.89
C ARG A 346 -26.68 3.99 -8.35
N ILE A 347 -26.61 2.86 -9.06
CA ILE A 347 -27.03 2.78 -10.47
C ILE A 347 -28.56 2.66 -10.55
N LEU A 348 -29.16 3.44 -11.46
CA LEU A 348 -30.45 3.16 -12.05
C LEU A 348 -30.31 3.27 -13.58
N GLN A 349 -30.45 2.14 -14.27
CA GLN A 349 -30.58 1.97 -15.73
C GLN A 349 -29.51 2.66 -16.63
N GLY A 350 -28.64 1.84 -17.23
CA GLY A 350 -27.69 2.25 -18.27
C GLY A 350 -27.10 1.02 -18.98
N GLU A 351 -26.54 1.22 -20.18
CA GLU A 351 -25.87 0.17 -20.95
C GLU A 351 -24.54 -0.25 -20.28
N ARG A 352 -24.29 -1.56 -20.14
CA ARG A 352 -23.06 -2.07 -19.50
C ARG A 352 -22.01 -2.42 -20.55
N LEU A 353 -21.04 -1.52 -20.72
CA LEU A 353 -19.90 -1.72 -21.62
C LEU A 353 -18.68 -2.29 -20.86
N PRO A 354 -17.97 -3.31 -21.40
CA PRO A 354 -16.69 -3.74 -20.85
C PRO A 354 -15.60 -2.70 -21.15
N PHE A 355 -14.67 -2.52 -20.21
CA PHE A 355 -13.46 -1.71 -20.44
C PHE A 355 -12.59 -2.36 -21.56
N PRO A 356 -11.87 -1.60 -22.41
CA PRO A 356 -10.98 -2.19 -23.41
C PRO A 356 -10.03 -3.24 -22.84
N ASN A 357 -9.77 -4.29 -23.62
CA ASN A 357 -8.96 -5.46 -23.26
C ASN A 357 -9.51 -6.34 -22.12
N SER A 358 -10.68 -6.02 -21.54
CA SER A 358 -11.43 -6.96 -20.71
C SER A 358 -11.88 -8.19 -21.54
N PRO A 359 -11.85 -9.42 -20.99
CA PRO A 359 -11.54 -9.77 -19.61
C PRO A 359 -10.03 -9.93 -19.36
N PHE A 360 -9.57 -9.41 -18.22
CA PHE A 360 -8.18 -9.52 -17.78
C PHE A 360 -7.93 -10.88 -17.09
N GLN A 361 -6.79 -11.51 -17.38
CA GLN A 361 -6.42 -12.79 -16.79
C GLN A 361 -5.64 -12.58 -15.48
N LEU A 362 -6.35 -12.66 -14.36
CA LEU A 362 -5.78 -12.52 -13.01
C LEU A 362 -5.27 -13.87 -12.48
N ALA A 363 -3.99 -13.93 -12.13
CA ALA A 363 -3.39 -15.03 -11.37
C ALA A 363 -3.50 -14.75 -9.86
N VAL A 364 -4.24 -15.58 -9.12
CA VAL A 364 -4.33 -15.48 -7.66
C VAL A 364 -3.37 -16.49 -7.03
N SER A 365 -2.50 -16.01 -6.16
CA SER A 365 -1.61 -16.83 -5.33
C SER A 365 -2.11 -16.91 -3.89
N SER A 366 -1.76 -17.97 -3.16
CA SER A 366 -2.09 -18.10 -1.73
C SER A 366 -1.25 -17.16 -0.86
N GLY A 367 -1.77 -16.82 0.32
CA GLY A 367 -1.15 -15.90 1.26
C GLY A 367 0.02 -16.49 2.06
N GLU A 368 0.54 -15.71 3.01
CA GLU A 368 1.62 -16.16 3.90
C GLU A 368 1.19 -17.34 4.78
N ALA A 369 2.13 -18.27 5.00
CA ALA A 369 1.94 -19.48 5.78
C ALA A 369 1.56 -19.18 7.25
N SER A 370 0.48 -19.81 7.72
CA SER A 370 -0.12 -19.55 9.03
C SER A 370 -0.04 -20.79 9.92
N ALA A 371 0.70 -20.70 11.03
CA ALA A 371 0.88 -21.82 11.97
C ALA A 371 -0.42 -22.29 12.63
N THR A 372 -1.39 -21.39 12.82
CA THR A 372 -2.68 -21.68 13.44
C THR A 372 -3.66 -22.41 12.52
N VAL A 373 -3.43 -22.36 11.20
CA VAL A 373 -4.25 -23.04 10.18
C VAL A 373 -3.55 -24.29 9.63
N SER A 374 -2.21 -24.26 9.57
CA SER A 374 -1.35 -25.37 9.15
C SER A 374 -1.44 -26.55 10.12
N GLN A 375 -1.30 -27.77 9.59
CA GLN A 375 -1.44 -29.00 10.37
C GLN A 375 -0.49 -30.12 9.93
N VAL A 376 -0.26 -31.08 10.81
CA VAL A 376 0.45 -32.34 10.51
C VAL A 376 -0.31 -33.50 11.15
N ASP A 377 -0.51 -34.58 10.40
CA ASP A 377 -1.23 -35.77 10.84
C ASP A 377 -0.26 -36.94 11.05
N GLY A 378 0.42 -36.93 12.19
CA GLY A 378 1.29 -38.02 12.63
C GLY A 378 2.47 -38.32 11.71
N TRP A 379 2.77 -39.61 11.57
CA TRP A 379 3.89 -40.18 10.81
C TRP A 379 3.45 -41.46 10.08
N THR A 380 4.24 -41.94 9.14
CA THR A 380 4.00 -43.23 8.45
C THR A 380 5.31 -43.98 8.27
N LYS A 381 5.33 -45.28 8.59
CA LYS A 381 6.47 -46.17 8.34
C LYS A 381 6.67 -46.38 6.84
N LEU A 382 7.85 -46.05 6.32
CA LEU A 382 8.23 -46.31 4.93
C LEU A 382 8.66 -47.77 4.79
N ILE A 383 7.70 -48.64 4.48
CA ILE A 383 7.96 -50.05 4.18
C ILE A 383 8.89 -50.13 2.96
N LYS A 384 10.09 -50.67 3.17
CA LYS A 384 11.06 -50.98 2.11
C LYS A 384 10.64 -52.30 1.48
N ASP A 385 10.39 -52.32 0.16
CA ASP A 385 10.05 -53.53 -0.61
C ASP A 385 11.25 -54.49 -0.74
N GLU A 386 11.65 -55.10 0.38
CA GLU A 386 12.63 -56.16 0.36
C GLU A 386 12.06 -57.41 -0.32
N LYS A 387 12.57 -57.71 -1.52
CA LYS A 387 12.32 -58.98 -2.22
C LYS A 387 13.06 -60.13 -1.53
N VAL A 388 12.62 -60.47 -0.31
CA VAL A 388 13.17 -61.54 0.52
C VAL A 388 13.07 -62.88 -0.23
N LYS A 389 14.20 -63.34 -0.76
CA LYS A 389 14.38 -64.74 -1.14
C LYS A 389 14.70 -65.54 0.12
N TYR A 390 13.89 -66.55 0.39
CA TYR A 390 13.93 -67.47 1.55
C TYR A 390 13.47 -66.87 2.88
N GLY A 391 12.58 -67.60 3.55
CA GLY A 391 12.06 -67.29 4.89
C GLY A 391 10.61 -66.78 4.87
N LYS A 392 9.72 -67.47 5.59
CA LYS A 392 8.43 -66.90 6.00
C LYS A 392 8.67 -65.98 7.19
N GLY A 393 9.10 -64.74 6.92
CA GLY A 393 9.10 -63.69 7.93
C GLY A 393 7.67 -63.36 8.36
N THR A 394 7.48 -63.06 9.64
CA THR A 394 6.24 -62.44 10.14
C THR A 394 5.98 -61.13 9.39
N GLN A 395 4.73 -60.78 9.10
CA GLN A 395 4.43 -59.44 8.60
C GLN A 395 4.92 -58.42 9.64
N ALA A 396 5.81 -57.52 9.23
CA ALA A 396 6.22 -56.41 10.08
C ALA A 396 5.00 -55.51 10.32
N ASP A 397 4.68 -55.25 11.58
CA ASP A 397 3.61 -54.33 11.95
C ASP A 397 3.96 -52.92 11.43
N ALA A 398 3.03 -52.32 10.68
CA ALA A 398 3.17 -50.99 10.12
C ALA A 398 3.15 -49.89 11.21
N ASN A 399 2.55 -50.18 12.37
CA ASN A 399 2.43 -49.25 13.50
C ASN A 399 3.61 -49.33 14.48
N THR A 400 4.50 -50.32 14.35
CA THR A 400 5.67 -50.50 15.21
C THR A 400 6.95 -50.09 14.47
N LEU A 401 7.69 -49.12 15.02
CA LEU A 401 9.02 -48.73 14.55
C LEU A 401 10.11 -49.49 15.31
N VAL A 402 11.13 -49.91 14.57
CA VAL A 402 12.34 -50.61 15.04
C VAL A 402 13.56 -49.83 14.55
N ALA A 403 14.67 -49.89 15.28
CA ALA A 403 15.86 -49.13 14.93
C ALA A 403 16.37 -49.47 13.51
N GLY A 404 16.54 -48.44 12.67
CA GLY A 404 16.88 -48.55 11.25
C GLY A 404 15.67 -48.56 10.28
N ASP A 405 14.44 -48.52 10.80
CA ASP A 405 13.29 -48.11 10.01
C ASP A 405 13.44 -46.68 9.49
N THR A 406 12.71 -46.39 8.42
CA THR A 406 12.53 -45.03 7.89
C THR A 406 11.07 -44.63 8.09
N LEU A 407 10.82 -43.42 8.58
CA LEU A 407 9.47 -42.83 8.64
C LEU A 407 9.34 -41.59 7.74
N THR A 408 8.11 -41.26 7.36
CA THR A 408 7.76 -40.02 6.66
C THR A 408 6.72 -39.22 7.42
N ILE A 409 6.92 -37.90 7.52
CA ILE A 409 5.98 -36.93 8.09
C ILE A 409 5.64 -35.89 7.01
N ARG A 410 4.36 -35.56 6.86
CA ARG A 410 3.85 -34.71 5.77
C ARG A 410 2.94 -33.59 6.29
N PRO A 411 3.49 -32.40 6.59
CA PRO A 411 2.69 -31.28 7.04
C PRO A 411 1.97 -30.59 5.86
N GLU A 412 0.70 -30.26 6.10
CA GLU A 412 -0.12 -29.43 5.22
C GLU A 412 -0.01 -27.97 5.67
N ILE A 413 0.64 -27.15 4.85
CA ILE A 413 0.87 -25.73 5.16
C ILE A 413 -0.15 -24.85 4.45
N TYR A 414 -0.90 -24.08 5.25
CA TYR A 414 -2.02 -23.27 4.82
C TYR A 414 -1.77 -21.78 5.10
N ASP A 415 -2.35 -20.91 4.26
CA ASP A 415 -2.51 -19.48 4.58
C ASP A 415 -3.66 -19.23 5.58
N GLN A 416 -3.84 -17.98 5.99
CA GLN A 416 -4.92 -17.58 6.93
C GLN A 416 -6.35 -17.86 6.40
N LEU A 417 -6.52 -18.08 5.09
CA LEU A 417 -7.79 -18.33 4.42
C LEU A 417 -7.99 -19.82 4.08
N ARG A 418 -7.09 -20.70 4.53
CA ARG A 418 -7.05 -22.15 4.28
C ARG A 418 -6.72 -22.56 2.84
N ASN A 419 -6.07 -21.71 2.05
CA ASN A 419 -5.45 -22.14 0.80
C ASN A 419 -4.11 -22.81 1.11
N LEU A 420 -3.74 -23.90 0.42
CA LEU A 420 -2.38 -24.45 0.52
C LEU A 420 -1.37 -23.44 -0.03
N THR A 421 -0.24 -23.28 0.65
CA THR A 421 0.74 -22.23 0.33
C THR A 421 2.18 -22.76 0.32
N VAL A 422 3.08 -21.92 -0.21
CA VAL A 422 4.53 -22.14 -0.21
C VAL A 422 5.13 -21.38 0.97
N VAL A 423 5.78 -22.10 1.87
CA VAL A 423 6.58 -21.51 2.95
C VAL A 423 7.84 -20.86 2.36
N GLN A 424 8.23 -19.69 2.86
CA GLN A 424 9.46 -19.02 2.44
C GLN A 424 10.71 -19.78 2.92
N GLU A 425 11.85 -19.53 2.29
CA GLU A 425 13.10 -20.20 2.66
C GLU A 425 13.47 -19.89 4.12
N GLY A 426 13.71 -20.93 4.92
CA GLY A 426 14.00 -20.83 6.36
C GLY A 426 12.78 -20.62 7.28
N GLN A 427 11.57 -20.40 6.77
CA GLN A 427 10.37 -20.28 7.62
C GLN A 427 9.89 -21.63 8.19
N LEU A 428 10.06 -22.76 7.48
CA LEU A 428 9.66 -24.09 8.00
C LEU A 428 10.83 -24.71 8.79
N VAL A 429 10.62 -24.93 10.08
CA VAL A 429 11.63 -25.48 11.00
C VAL A 429 11.17 -26.82 11.54
N ILE A 430 11.96 -27.87 11.30
CA ILE A 430 11.71 -29.22 11.80
C ILE A 430 12.76 -29.56 12.85
N ARG A 431 12.38 -29.58 14.14
CA ARG A 431 13.26 -29.97 15.25
C ARG A 431 12.87 -31.38 15.72
N HIS A 432 13.85 -32.26 15.81
CA HIS A 432 13.68 -33.61 16.34
C HIS A 432 14.39 -33.71 17.68
N ASP A 433 13.62 -34.00 18.72
CA ASP A 433 14.13 -34.22 20.07
C ASP A 433 14.24 -35.74 20.31
N LEU A 434 15.42 -36.17 20.72
CA LEU A 434 15.81 -37.58 20.79
C LEU A 434 15.73 -38.12 22.23
N PRO A 435 15.52 -39.45 22.41
CA PRO A 435 15.43 -40.09 23.73
C PRO A 435 16.63 -39.84 24.67
N ASN A 436 17.78 -39.48 24.10
CA ASN A 436 19.02 -39.18 24.83
C ASN A 436 19.12 -37.71 25.31
N GLY A 437 18.07 -36.90 25.12
CA GLY A 437 18.04 -35.48 25.51
C GLY A 437 18.77 -34.52 24.57
N THR A 438 19.30 -35.00 23.44
CA THR A 438 19.83 -34.14 22.37
C THR A 438 18.73 -33.79 21.36
N HIS A 439 18.94 -32.75 20.57
CA HIS A 439 18.02 -32.35 19.50
C HIS A 439 18.77 -32.14 18.18
N ALA A 440 18.10 -32.40 17.06
CA ALA A 440 18.61 -32.24 15.71
C ALA A 440 17.63 -31.43 14.84
N LEU A 441 18.15 -30.76 13.81
CA LEU A 441 17.31 -30.14 12.77
C LEU A 441 17.21 -31.08 11.56
N LEU A 442 15.98 -31.44 11.18
CA LEU A 442 15.74 -32.32 10.04
C LEU A 442 15.52 -31.52 8.75
N LYS A 443 15.96 -32.10 7.63
CA LYS A 443 15.68 -31.59 6.29
C LYS A 443 14.36 -32.14 5.77
N TYR A 444 13.65 -31.35 4.97
CA TYR A 444 12.46 -31.76 4.24
C TYR A 444 12.67 -31.68 2.73
N ASN A 445 11.91 -32.46 1.97
CA ASN A 445 11.76 -32.26 0.53
C ASN A 445 10.50 -31.40 0.29
N GLN A 446 10.58 -30.42 -0.60
CA GLN A 446 9.44 -29.59 -1.02
C GLN A 446 9.18 -29.80 -2.51
N GLN A 447 7.93 -30.07 -2.88
CA GLN A 447 7.52 -30.25 -4.27
C GLN A 447 6.28 -29.41 -4.55
N VAL A 448 6.32 -28.60 -5.62
CA VAL A 448 5.17 -27.82 -6.09
C VAL A 448 4.66 -28.44 -7.39
N ARG A 449 3.40 -28.90 -7.40
CA ARG A 449 2.76 -29.52 -8.57
C ARG A 449 1.32 -29.03 -8.70
N GLY A 450 1.02 -28.32 -9.80
CA GLY A 450 -0.34 -27.89 -10.12
C GLY A 450 -0.95 -26.85 -9.16
N GLY A 451 -0.11 -26.08 -8.45
CA GLY A 451 -0.54 -25.15 -7.39
C GLY A 451 -0.56 -25.78 -5.99
N THR A 452 -0.52 -27.11 -5.88
CA THR A 452 -0.40 -27.83 -4.61
C THR A 452 1.07 -27.93 -4.20
N THR A 453 1.37 -27.59 -2.95
CA THR A 453 2.69 -27.79 -2.33
C THR A 453 2.67 -29.00 -1.42
N LEU A 454 3.62 -29.92 -1.60
CA LEU A 454 3.84 -31.07 -0.72
C LEU A 454 5.17 -30.91 0.02
N TYR A 455 5.13 -31.13 1.33
CA TYR A 455 6.30 -31.26 2.20
C TYR A 455 6.46 -32.72 2.62
N ASP A 456 7.65 -33.30 2.44
CA ASP A 456 7.95 -34.70 2.78
C ASP A 456 9.22 -34.75 3.64
N ILE A 457 9.06 -34.91 4.95
CA ILE A 457 10.14 -35.06 5.92
C ILE A 457 10.43 -36.56 6.02
N LYS A 458 11.65 -36.99 5.69
CA LYS A 458 12.07 -38.40 5.81
C LYS A 458 13.14 -38.52 6.88
N HIS A 459 13.00 -39.51 7.76
CA HIS A 459 13.88 -39.70 8.88
C HIS A 459 14.14 -41.19 9.15
N ASP A 460 15.41 -41.56 9.32
CA ASP A 460 15.84 -42.91 9.70
C ASP A 460 16.05 -42.99 11.21
N THR A 461 15.27 -43.83 11.89
CA THR A 461 15.20 -43.88 13.36
C THR A 461 16.29 -44.79 13.92
N ALA A 462 17.45 -44.24 14.28
CA ALA A 462 18.60 -45.03 14.75
C ALA A 462 18.60 -45.33 16.28
N PHE A 463 17.96 -44.50 17.09
CA PHE A 463 17.91 -44.68 18.55
C PHE A 463 16.58 -45.32 18.98
N SER A 464 16.60 -46.10 20.06
CA SER A 464 15.39 -46.62 20.70
C SER A 464 14.88 -45.67 21.80
N GLY A 465 13.57 -45.56 21.96
CA GLY A 465 12.92 -44.76 23.00
C GLY A 465 11.74 -43.93 22.47
N GLN A 466 11.36 -42.90 23.22
CA GLN A 466 10.35 -41.92 22.79
C GLN A 466 11.02 -40.75 22.06
N HIS A 467 10.44 -40.35 20.93
CA HIS A 467 10.90 -39.26 20.08
C HIS A 467 9.79 -38.23 19.86
N GLU A 468 10.18 -36.95 19.74
CA GLU A 468 9.26 -35.86 19.41
C GLU A 468 9.79 -35.08 18.20
N ILE A 469 9.03 -35.02 17.10
CA ILE A 469 9.34 -34.14 15.95
C ILE A 469 8.41 -32.92 15.98
N HIS A 470 8.97 -31.78 16.36
CA HIS A 470 8.31 -30.49 16.27
C HIS A 470 8.33 -29.97 14.83
N VAL A 471 7.16 -29.64 14.30
CA VAL A 471 6.98 -28.98 13.01
C VAL A 471 6.49 -27.55 13.29
N MET A 472 7.32 -26.56 12.95
CA MET A 472 7.11 -25.16 13.31
C MET A 472 7.20 -24.25 12.09
N LEU A 473 6.41 -23.16 12.09
CA LEU A 473 6.64 -22.02 11.22
C LEU A 473 7.27 -20.90 12.06
N GLY A 474 8.52 -20.56 11.74
CA GLY A 474 9.40 -19.79 12.61
C GLY A 474 9.59 -20.50 13.95
N THR A 475 9.07 -19.90 15.01
CA THR A 475 9.08 -20.44 16.39
C THR A 475 7.74 -21.05 16.82
N THR A 476 6.71 -21.01 15.99
CA THR A 476 5.34 -21.41 16.36
C THR A 476 5.03 -22.82 15.85
N PRO A 477 4.69 -23.80 16.72
CA PRO A 477 4.30 -25.14 16.28
C PRO A 477 2.98 -25.10 15.51
N ILE A 478 2.87 -25.91 14.46
CA ILE A 478 1.63 -26.08 13.72
C ILE A 478 0.71 -27.10 14.43
N LYS A 479 -0.58 -27.14 14.07
CA LYS A 479 -1.54 -28.06 14.70
C LYS A 479 -1.10 -29.52 14.51
N GLY A 480 -1.02 -30.29 15.59
CA GLY A 480 -0.54 -31.69 15.56
C GLY A 480 0.97 -31.85 15.79
N SER A 481 1.71 -30.75 15.95
CA SER A 481 3.09 -30.77 16.46
C SER A 481 3.12 -30.68 18.00
N PRO A 482 4.00 -31.42 18.70
CA PRO A 482 4.96 -32.39 18.16
C PRO A 482 4.30 -33.69 17.68
N VAL A 483 4.85 -34.25 16.61
CA VAL A 483 4.58 -35.62 16.17
C VAL A 483 5.41 -36.56 17.03
N THR A 484 4.76 -37.36 17.87
CA THR A 484 5.43 -38.27 18.81
C THR A 484 5.40 -39.72 18.32
N PHE A 485 6.46 -40.48 18.61
CA PHE A 485 6.56 -41.89 18.25
C PHE A 485 7.57 -42.63 19.13
N ALA A 486 7.34 -43.94 19.30
CA ALA A 486 8.23 -44.85 20.00
C ALA A 486 9.00 -45.73 19.01
N VAL A 487 10.30 -45.91 19.25
CA VAL A 487 11.19 -46.77 18.45
C VAL A 487 11.74 -47.88 19.35
N LEU A 488 11.58 -49.13 18.94
CA LEU A 488 12.15 -50.30 19.60
C LEU A 488 13.60 -50.54 19.12
N PRO A 489 14.49 -51.13 19.95
CA PRO A 489 15.79 -51.60 19.49
C PRO A 489 15.62 -52.69 18.41
N ASP A 490 16.56 -52.76 17.47
CA ASP A 490 16.64 -53.87 16.50
C ASP A 490 17.16 -55.15 17.19
N LYS A 491 17.21 -56.26 16.45
CA LYS A 491 17.78 -57.53 16.90
C LYS A 491 19.23 -57.37 17.41
N PRO A 492 19.67 -58.23 18.36
CA PRO A 492 21.04 -58.25 18.84
C PRO A 492 22.08 -58.31 17.71
N ASP A 493 23.07 -57.42 17.77
CA ASP A 493 24.22 -57.39 16.87
C ASP A 493 25.48 -57.92 17.59
N PRO A 494 26.18 -58.94 17.05
CA PRO A 494 27.35 -59.52 17.70
C PRO A 494 28.49 -58.55 18.00
N GLU A 495 28.67 -57.48 17.21
CA GLU A 495 29.74 -56.49 17.45
C GLU A 495 29.43 -55.53 18.60
N LYS A 496 28.16 -55.43 19.01
CA LYS A 496 27.69 -54.50 20.05
C LYS A 496 27.37 -55.20 21.37
N CYS A 497 26.99 -56.47 21.32
CA CYS A 497 26.73 -57.33 22.47
C CYS A 497 27.98 -57.48 23.37
N LYS A 498 27.77 -57.64 24.68
CA LYS A 498 28.85 -57.68 25.68
C LYS A 498 28.68 -58.85 26.64
N LEU A 499 29.70 -59.69 26.73
CA LEU A 499 29.82 -60.73 27.76
C LEU A 499 30.64 -60.16 28.93
N LEU A 500 30.05 -60.11 30.11
CA LEU A 500 30.67 -59.65 31.35
C LEU A 500 31.12 -60.85 32.19
N GLN A 501 32.18 -60.65 32.99
CA GLN A 501 32.64 -61.64 33.96
C GLN A 501 31.63 -61.76 35.13
N PRO A 502 31.66 -62.84 35.92
CA PRO A 502 30.95 -62.89 37.20
C PRO A 502 31.37 -61.75 38.14
N GLU A 503 30.49 -61.37 39.06
CA GLU A 503 30.79 -60.34 40.07
C GLU A 503 31.73 -60.89 41.17
N ASP A 504 31.77 -62.21 41.35
CA ASP A 504 32.64 -62.92 42.28
C ASP A 504 34.12 -62.88 41.85
N ALA A 505 34.97 -62.28 42.69
CA ALA A 505 36.42 -62.21 42.46
C ALA A 505 37.15 -63.56 42.61
N ILE A 506 36.51 -64.58 43.20
CA ILE A 506 37.06 -65.92 43.40
C ILE A 506 35.97 -66.94 43.05
N LEU A 507 36.25 -67.78 42.04
CA LEU A 507 35.34 -68.84 41.61
C LEU A 507 35.76 -70.16 42.27
N LEU A 508 34.89 -70.76 43.07
CA LEU A 508 35.14 -72.03 43.74
C LEU A 508 34.58 -73.21 42.92
N VAL A 509 35.23 -74.37 43.03
CA VAL A 509 34.67 -75.62 42.48
C VAL A 509 33.30 -75.95 43.09
N ASP A 510 32.49 -76.70 42.33
CA ASP A 510 31.16 -77.20 42.70
C ASP A 510 30.13 -76.11 43.06
N ARG A 511 30.35 -74.88 42.59
CA ARG A 511 29.40 -73.75 42.70
C ARG A 511 29.12 -73.10 41.34
N PRO A 512 27.89 -72.64 41.08
CA PRO A 512 27.54 -71.91 39.86
C PRO A 512 27.93 -70.44 39.96
N TYR A 513 28.57 -69.91 38.91
CA TYR A 513 28.90 -68.49 38.78
C TYR A 513 28.38 -67.91 37.47
N ALA A 514 27.60 -66.84 37.55
CA ALA A 514 26.90 -66.26 36.40
C ALA A 514 27.74 -65.20 35.67
N SER A 515 28.14 -65.49 34.44
CA SER A 515 28.64 -64.47 33.50
C SER A 515 27.45 -63.78 32.82
N VAL A 516 27.39 -62.45 32.80
CA VAL A 516 26.22 -61.72 32.29
C VAL A 516 26.42 -61.31 30.83
N LEU A 517 25.60 -61.84 29.93
CA LEU A 517 25.47 -61.36 28.56
C LEU A 517 24.46 -60.22 28.50
N ARG A 518 24.87 -59.05 28.01
CA ARG A 518 23.99 -57.92 27.68
C ARG A 518 23.92 -57.76 26.17
N THR A 519 22.72 -57.83 25.59
CA THR A 519 22.56 -57.66 24.15
C THR A 519 22.26 -56.21 23.76
N TYR A 520 22.84 -55.81 22.63
CA TYR A 520 22.68 -54.50 22.03
C TYR A 520 22.46 -54.66 20.53
N ASP A 521 21.66 -53.79 19.93
CA ASP A 521 21.47 -53.76 18.48
C ASP A 521 22.66 -53.11 17.76
N LYS A 522 22.64 -53.13 16.41
CA LYS A 522 23.72 -52.58 15.56
C LYS A 522 24.00 -51.08 15.75
N TYR A 523 23.04 -50.32 16.27
CA TYR A 523 23.20 -48.90 16.60
C TYR A 523 23.71 -48.67 18.04
N GLY A 524 23.73 -49.72 18.86
CA GLY A 524 24.13 -49.68 20.27
C GLY A 524 22.97 -49.46 21.24
N ASN A 525 21.72 -49.55 20.79
CA ASN A 525 20.57 -49.56 21.69
C ASN A 525 20.58 -50.85 22.50
N ALA A 526 20.27 -50.79 23.80
CA ALA A 526 20.06 -52.01 24.58
C ALA A 526 18.80 -52.72 24.06
N CYS A 527 18.88 -54.02 23.76
CA CYS A 527 17.69 -54.81 23.48
C CYS A 527 16.83 -54.86 24.75
N VAL A 528 15.50 -54.76 24.62
CA VAL A 528 14.56 -54.71 25.77
C VAL A 528 13.67 -55.96 25.87
N VAL A 529 14.01 -57.01 25.13
CA VAL A 529 13.30 -58.28 25.07
C VAL A 529 14.29 -59.46 25.02
N GLY A 530 13.92 -60.57 25.66
CA GLY A 530 14.64 -61.84 25.60
C GLY A 530 14.42 -62.64 24.31
N GLY A 531 14.69 -63.95 24.39
CA GLY A 531 14.39 -64.93 23.34
C GLY A 531 15.46 -65.12 22.26
N HIS A 532 16.59 -64.41 22.31
CA HIS A 532 17.67 -64.56 21.32
C HIS A 532 18.41 -65.89 21.49
N LYS A 533 18.66 -66.60 20.39
CA LYS A 533 19.23 -67.95 20.40
C LYS A 533 20.72 -67.96 20.07
N PHE A 534 21.56 -67.95 21.11
CA PHE A 534 23.01 -68.07 21.01
C PHE A 534 23.51 -69.50 21.35
N GLY A 535 24.82 -69.71 21.24
CA GLY A 535 25.52 -70.92 21.70
C GLY A 535 26.58 -70.57 22.74
N THR A 536 26.81 -71.46 23.71
CA THR A 536 27.87 -71.37 24.70
C THR A 536 28.85 -72.51 24.52
N ARG A 537 30.14 -72.27 24.78
CA ARG A 537 31.16 -73.34 24.91
C ARG A 537 32.22 -72.96 25.93
N LEU A 538 32.70 -73.95 26.67
CA LEU A 538 33.88 -73.82 27.53
C LEU A 538 35.10 -74.42 26.83
N GLN A 539 36.26 -73.79 27.00
CA GLN A 539 37.54 -74.29 26.50
C GLN A 539 38.58 -74.26 27.64
N LEU A 540 39.14 -75.43 27.95
CA LEU A 540 40.16 -75.57 28.98
C LEU A 540 41.48 -74.91 28.55
N MET A 541 42.04 -74.08 29.43
CA MET A 541 43.37 -73.49 29.28
C MET A 541 44.41 -74.41 29.94
N LYS A 542 44.91 -75.39 29.19
CA LYS A 542 45.93 -76.34 29.67
C LYS A 542 47.19 -75.62 30.13
N GLN A 543 47.71 -76.00 31.30
CA GLN A 543 48.93 -75.41 31.86
C GLN A 543 50.22 -76.00 31.26
N SER A 544 50.14 -77.21 30.70
CA SER A 544 51.28 -77.93 30.10
C SER A 544 50.80 -78.90 29.02
N VAL A 545 51.69 -79.33 28.13
CA VAL A 545 51.41 -80.37 27.11
C VAL A 545 51.09 -81.72 27.78
N HIS A 546 51.61 -81.96 28.99
CA HIS A 546 51.35 -83.17 29.77
C HIS A 546 50.10 -83.11 30.65
N ASP A 547 49.36 -82.00 30.62
CA ASP A 547 48.11 -81.82 31.36
C ASP A 547 47.03 -82.75 30.80
N GLN A 548 46.66 -83.80 31.53
CA GLN A 548 45.62 -84.76 31.13
C GLN A 548 44.20 -84.25 31.40
N THR A 549 44.04 -83.09 32.03
CA THR A 549 42.74 -82.51 32.33
C THR A 549 41.92 -82.28 31.05
N ALA A 550 40.62 -82.58 31.12
CA ALA A 550 39.68 -82.46 30.02
C ALA A 550 38.29 -82.05 30.53
N LEU A 551 37.57 -81.24 29.75
CA LEU A 551 36.16 -80.96 29.97
C LEU A 551 35.33 -82.12 29.41
N VAL A 552 34.54 -82.78 30.25
CA VAL A 552 33.60 -83.84 29.88
C VAL A 552 32.21 -83.53 30.46
N PRO A 553 31.09 -84.02 29.87
CA PRO A 553 29.74 -83.64 30.31
C PRO A 553 29.36 -83.97 31.77
N GLN A 554 30.24 -84.64 32.51
CA GLN A 554 30.08 -85.02 33.92
C GLN A 554 30.81 -84.09 34.90
N ASN A 555 31.71 -83.20 34.41
CA ASN A 555 32.57 -82.38 35.28
C ASN A 555 32.37 -80.86 35.16
N HIS A 556 31.41 -80.43 34.34
CA HIS A 556 30.97 -79.04 34.24
C HIS A 556 29.49 -78.97 33.81
N SER A 557 28.82 -77.86 34.16
CA SER A 557 27.53 -77.48 33.57
C SER A 557 27.56 -76.03 33.08
N ILE A 558 26.70 -75.73 32.10
CA ILE A 558 26.40 -74.37 31.65
C ILE A 558 24.88 -74.24 31.59
N GLU A 559 24.34 -73.35 32.39
CA GLU A 559 22.91 -73.01 32.42
C GLU A 559 22.71 -71.58 31.95
N VAL A 560 21.60 -71.30 31.25
CA VAL A 560 21.30 -69.98 30.69
C VAL A 560 19.91 -69.55 31.17
N ASP A 561 19.87 -68.54 32.03
CA ASP A 561 18.65 -67.84 32.44
C ASP A 561 18.43 -66.63 31.52
N ASP A 562 17.27 -66.58 30.87
CA ASP A 562 16.83 -65.46 30.02
C ASP A 562 15.95 -64.53 30.86
N ARG A 563 16.47 -63.33 31.12
CA ARG A 563 15.83 -62.34 32.00
C ARG A 563 14.64 -61.65 31.33
N GLN A 564 14.39 -61.94 30.06
CA GLN A 564 13.33 -61.38 29.21
C GLN A 564 13.47 -59.87 28.93
N ASP A 565 14.52 -59.22 29.44
CA ASP A 565 14.82 -57.79 29.31
C ASP A 565 15.98 -57.47 28.34
N GLY A 566 16.48 -58.47 27.60
CA GLY A 566 17.68 -58.37 26.76
C GLY A 566 18.99 -58.76 27.47
N THR A 567 18.94 -59.16 28.73
CA THR A 567 20.08 -59.73 29.46
C THR A 567 19.91 -61.23 29.71
N TYR A 568 21.03 -61.94 29.78
CA TYR A 568 21.06 -63.39 29.99
C TYR A 568 22.16 -63.73 31.00
N HIS A 569 21.83 -64.53 32.01
CA HIS A 569 22.78 -65.00 33.01
C HIS A 569 23.28 -66.39 32.61
N ILE A 570 24.58 -66.50 32.34
CA ILE A 570 25.24 -67.74 31.90
C ILE A 570 25.98 -68.33 33.09
N SER A 571 25.30 -69.19 33.84
CA SER A 571 25.81 -69.86 35.04
C SER A 571 26.73 -71.00 34.65
N VAL A 572 27.99 -70.95 35.10
CA VAL A 572 29.00 -72.00 34.88
C VAL A 572 29.33 -72.67 36.22
N THR A 573 29.25 -73.99 36.26
CA THR A 573 29.69 -74.82 37.40
C THR A 573 30.82 -75.74 36.94
N LEU A 574 31.86 -75.93 37.76
CA LEU A 574 33.01 -76.77 37.46
C LEU A 574 33.43 -77.62 38.67
N ALA A 575 33.55 -78.93 38.49
CA ALA A 575 33.86 -79.90 39.57
C ALA A 575 35.37 -80.06 39.86
N PHE A 576 36.21 -79.18 39.31
CA PHE A 576 37.67 -79.24 39.45
C PHE A 576 38.32 -77.88 39.16
N SER A 577 39.40 -77.59 39.87
CA SER A 577 40.12 -76.32 39.77
C SER A 577 40.88 -76.23 38.44
N CYS A 578 40.54 -75.24 37.61
CA CYS A 578 41.14 -75.02 36.31
C CYS A 578 40.90 -73.60 35.80
N ASN A 579 41.67 -73.20 34.78
CA ASN A 579 41.36 -72.02 33.98
C ASN A 579 40.57 -72.46 32.74
N VAL A 580 39.44 -71.82 32.49
CA VAL A 580 38.62 -72.02 31.29
C VAL A 580 38.31 -70.70 30.60
N LYS A 581 38.03 -70.76 29.30
CA LYS A 581 37.43 -69.66 28.54
C LYS A 581 35.98 -69.99 28.24
N LEU A 582 35.07 -69.11 28.67
CA LEU A 582 33.68 -69.09 28.23
C LEU A 582 33.59 -68.28 26.93
N PHE A 583 33.17 -68.94 25.86
CA PHE A 583 32.82 -68.31 24.59
C PHE A 583 31.30 -68.32 24.42
N VAL A 584 30.78 -67.23 23.84
CA VAL A 584 29.39 -67.08 23.43
C VAL A 584 29.38 -66.79 21.94
N ASN A 585 28.69 -67.61 21.15
CA ASN A 585 28.43 -67.35 19.72
C ASN A 585 26.99 -66.88 19.52
N MET A 586 26.83 -65.65 19.06
CA MET A 586 25.54 -64.99 18.86
C MET A 586 24.77 -65.44 17.60
N ASP A 587 25.42 -66.10 16.63
CA ASP A 587 24.76 -66.75 15.48
C ASP A 587 25.47 -68.05 15.06
N LYS A 588 24.78 -69.18 15.20
CA LYS A 588 25.29 -70.52 14.87
C LYS A 588 25.43 -70.80 13.37
N ASN A 589 24.97 -69.88 12.50
CA ASN A 589 24.96 -70.04 11.05
C ASN A 589 26.12 -69.29 10.35
N LEU A 590 26.85 -68.44 11.07
CA LEU A 590 28.00 -67.72 10.52
C LEU A 590 29.26 -68.62 10.48
N PRO A 591 30.05 -68.62 9.39
CA PRO A 591 31.21 -69.49 9.27
C PRO A 591 32.42 -68.98 10.06
N GLY A 592 33.07 -69.88 10.80
CA GLY A 592 34.29 -69.60 11.58
C GLY A 592 34.00 -68.97 12.94
N ALA A 593 34.84 -68.02 13.36
CA ALA A 593 34.65 -67.27 14.61
C ALA A 593 33.74 -66.03 14.45
N ALA A 594 33.14 -65.84 13.27
CA ALA A 594 32.17 -64.76 13.05
C ALA A 594 30.94 -64.98 13.95
N GLY A 595 30.61 -63.98 14.77
CA GLY A 595 29.56 -64.08 15.79
C GLY A 595 30.03 -64.54 17.18
N GLU A 596 31.27 -65.00 17.36
CA GLU A 596 31.83 -65.24 18.70
C GLU A 596 32.21 -63.91 19.38
N LEU A 597 31.68 -63.70 20.59
CA LEU A 597 32.05 -62.59 21.45
C LEU A 597 33.46 -62.81 22.05
N PRO A 598 34.17 -61.73 22.45
CA PRO A 598 35.42 -61.85 23.19
C PRO A 598 35.26 -62.78 24.42
N PRO A 599 36.07 -63.84 24.56
CA PRO A 599 35.85 -64.84 25.59
C PRO A 599 36.21 -64.33 26.98
N VAL A 600 35.39 -64.68 27.97
CA VAL A 600 35.68 -64.46 29.39
C VAL A 600 36.58 -65.58 29.90
N ASN A 601 37.70 -65.22 30.53
CA ASN A 601 38.50 -66.15 31.31
C ASN A 601 37.82 -66.37 32.67
N LEU A 602 37.63 -67.61 33.09
CA LEU A 602 37.15 -68.00 34.41
C LEU A 602 38.23 -68.88 35.07
N ASN A 603 38.66 -68.52 36.28
CA ASN A 603 39.67 -69.26 37.04
C ASN A 603 39.02 -69.88 38.28
N PHE A 604 38.79 -71.20 38.23
CA PHE A 604 38.21 -71.97 39.32
C PHE A 604 39.30 -72.53 40.24
N VAL A 605 39.18 -72.28 41.54
CA VAL A 605 40.09 -72.77 42.58
C VAL A 605 39.36 -73.71 43.55
N LYS A 606 40.12 -74.59 44.22
CA LYS A 606 39.57 -75.36 45.35
C LYS A 606 39.46 -74.46 46.58
N SER A 607 38.55 -74.80 47.49
CA SER A 607 38.54 -74.20 48.83
C SER A 607 39.78 -74.65 49.60
N GLU A 608 40.43 -73.72 50.30
CA GLU A 608 41.57 -74.05 51.18
C GLU A 608 41.15 -74.83 52.45
N SER A 609 39.83 -74.98 52.69
CA SER A 609 39.26 -75.73 53.82
C SER A 609 39.47 -77.24 53.79
N ASP A 610 39.85 -77.80 52.63
CA ASP A 610 39.66 -79.24 52.37
C ASP A 610 40.98 -80.04 52.41
N VAL A 611 42.08 -79.43 52.90
CA VAL A 611 43.41 -80.06 52.96
C VAL A 611 44.10 -79.79 54.30
N GLU A 612 43.72 -80.54 55.34
CA GLU A 612 44.68 -81.19 56.26
C GLU A 612 43.99 -82.17 57.22
N SER A 613 44.61 -83.33 57.46
CA SER A 613 44.04 -84.38 58.32
C SER A 613 45.09 -85.09 59.21
N ASN A 614 45.76 -84.31 60.06
CA ASN A 614 46.39 -84.77 61.32
C ASN A 614 47.68 -85.64 61.17
N PRO A 615 48.44 -85.91 62.26
CA PRO A 615 48.88 -85.05 63.37
C PRO A 615 50.42 -84.97 63.52
N GLY A 616 50.94 -83.97 64.25
CA GLY A 616 52.35 -84.02 64.71
C GLY A 616 52.93 -82.80 65.44
N SER A 617 52.85 -82.81 66.78
CA SER A 617 53.87 -82.36 67.77
C SER A 617 54.92 -81.27 67.42
N HIS A 618 55.24 -80.28 68.27
CA HIS A 618 54.85 -80.02 69.67
C HIS A 618 55.34 -78.62 70.14
N HIS A 619 54.62 -78.01 71.10
CA HIS A 619 55.09 -76.97 72.07
C HIS A 619 55.57 -75.60 71.52
N ASP A 620 55.41 -74.46 72.22
CA ASP A 620 54.71 -74.16 73.50
C ASP A 620 54.31 -72.67 73.57
N GLY A 621 53.37 -72.26 74.46
CA GLY A 621 53.23 -70.81 74.77
C GLY A 621 51.91 -70.18 75.29
N VAL A 622 51.25 -70.74 76.31
CA VAL A 622 50.46 -69.97 77.32
C VAL A 622 49.24 -69.11 76.85
N ASN A 623 48.08 -69.76 76.68
CA ASN A 623 46.82 -69.63 77.46
C ASN A 623 46.59 -68.43 78.44
N PRO A 624 45.32 -68.13 78.88
CA PRO A 624 44.00 -68.32 78.24
C PRO A 624 42.91 -67.24 78.61
N LEU A 625 41.64 -67.54 78.26
CA LEU A 625 40.35 -67.00 78.78
C LEU A 625 39.93 -65.57 78.34
N ASP A 626 38.82 -65.37 77.58
CA ASP A 626 37.36 -65.46 77.89
C ASP A 626 36.80 -64.13 78.48
N THR A 627 35.62 -63.58 78.11
CA THR A 627 34.40 -64.09 77.44
C THR A 627 33.74 -63.07 76.47
N ARG A 628 32.63 -63.45 75.79
CA ARG A 628 31.66 -62.59 75.07
C ARG A 628 30.47 -62.18 76.01
N PRO A 629 29.34 -61.53 75.60
CA PRO A 629 28.93 -60.90 74.31
C PRO A 629 28.17 -59.53 74.44
N ASN A 630 27.54 -59.07 73.33
CA ASN A 630 26.47 -58.04 73.23
C ASN A 630 26.86 -56.57 73.53
N THR A 631 26.12 -55.52 73.11
CA THR A 631 24.76 -55.41 72.52
C THR A 631 24.71 -54.30 71.43
N ALA A 632 23.60 -54.17 70.69
CA ALA A 632 23.35 -53.09 69.71
C ALA A 632 22.68 -51.85 70.34
N GLU A 633 22.72 -50.68 69.66
CA GLU A 633 21.54 -50.02 69.04
C GLU A 633 21.83 -48.65 68.39
N GLN A 634 21.09 -48.38 67.29
CA GLN A 634 20.57 -47.11 66.70
C GLN A 634 21.22 -45.72 66.95
N GLY A 635 21.31 -44.87 65.90
CA GLY A 635 21.42 -43.40 66.07
C GLY A 635 21.97 -42.55 64.91
N HIS A 636 21.14 -42.21 63.90
CA HIS A 636 21.32 -41.00 63.04
C HIS A 636 20.62 -39.78 63.72
N PRO A 637 20.74 -38.49 63.28
CA PRO A 637 21.27 -37.98 62.00
C PRO A 637 22.11 -36.66 62.05
N LEU A 638 22.49 -36.14 60.87
CA LEU A 638 22.73 -34.72 60.50
C LEU A 638 23.89 -33.90 61.14
N GLY A 639 24.49 -33.02 60.32
CA GLY A 639 25.34 -31.90 60.76
C GLY A 639 26.54 -31.62 59.85
N ALA A 640 26.53 -30.51 59.11
CA ALA A 640 27.63 -30.08 58.25
C ALA A 640 28.37 -28.85 58.82
N PHE A 641 29.71 -28.80 58.71
CA PHE A 641 30.50 -27.60 59.03
C PHE A 641 31.87 -27.56 58.30
N HIS A 642 32.24 -26.35 57.84
CA HIS A 642 33.62 -25.87 57.63
C HIS A 642 34.26 -25.49 59.00
N PRO A 643 35.55 -25.03 59.14
CA PRO A 643 36.53 -24.55 58.15
C PRO A 643 37.96 -25.18 58.32
N SER A 644 39.05 -24.70 57.69
CA SER A 644 39.97 -23.68 58.27
C SER A 644 41.20 -23.35 57.38
N LYS A 645 41.99 -22.33 57.79
CA LYS A 645 43.19 -21.71 57.17
C LYS A 645 44.49 -22.59 57.37
N GLN A 646 45.76 -22.23 57.05
CA GLN A 646 46.44 -20.91 56.97
C GLN A 646 47.88 -20.91 56.39
N GLY A 647 48.35 -19.77 55.84
CA GLY A 647 49.77 -19.34 55.73
C GLY A 647 50.53 -19.68 54.42
N HIS A 648 51.64 -19.04 54.02
CA HIS A 648 52.41 -17.79 54.35
C HIS A 648 53.60 -17.68 53.32
N ALA A 649 54.33 -16.59 53.00
CA ALA A 649 54.19 -15.12 53.12
C ALA A 649 55.35 -14.38 52.37
N GLU A 650 55.17 -13.09 52.02
CA GLU A 650 56.19 -11.98 51.85
C GLU A 650 57.28 -12.11 50.73
N ASP A 651 57.94 -11.05 50.19
CA ASP A 651 58.08 -9.61 50.55
C ASP A 651 58.46 -8.63 49.37
N ALA A 652 58.53 -7.31 49.66
CA ALA A 652 59.34 -6.20 49.05
C ALA A 652 58.84 -5.27 47.89
N ASP A 653 58.34 -4.06 48.27
CA ASP A 653 58.57 -2.63 47.83
C ASP A 653 59.31 -2.21 46.53
N GLU A 654 59.39 -0.93 46.09
CA GLU A 654 58.54 0.32 45.95
C GLU A 654 59.45 1.35 45.14
N PRO A 655 59.08 2.59 44.68
CA PRO A 655 58.59 3.72 45.51
C PRO A 655 57.55 4.72 44.88
N ASN A 656 57.04 5.63 45.72
CA ASN A 656 56.08 6.74 45.43
C ASN A 656 56.79 8.15 45.50
N PRO A 657 56.18 9.36 45.70
CA PRO A 657 54.82 9.89 45.47
C PRO A 657 54.69 11.34 44.88
N LYS A 658 53.46 11.76 44.50
CA LYS A 658 52.80 13.12 44.53
C LYS A 658 51.65 13.22 43.49
N GLY A 659 50.50 13.89 43.66
CA GLY A 659 49.87 14.51 44.84
C GLY A 659 48.60 15.37 44.55
N THR A 660 47.48 15.08 45.23
CA THR A 660 46.35 15.97 45.66
C THR A 660 45.36 16.72 44.70
N THR A 661 44.05 16.52 44.99
CA THR A 661 42.90 17.49 45.09
C THR A 661 42.06 18.06 43.90
N ARG A 662 40.80 17.56 43.83
CA ARG A 662 39.47 18.25 43.99
C ARG A 662 38.83 19.19 42.90
N SER A 663 37.54 18.92 42.65
CA SER A 663 36.36 19.81 42.37
C SER A 663 36.02 20.46 41.00
N HIS A 664 34.76 20.21 40.60
CA HIS A 664 33.80 20.95 39.72
C HIS A 664 34.00 21.12 38.19
N PRO A 665 32.90 21.18 37.39
CA PRO A 665 32.90 21.40 35.93
C PRO A 665 32.30 22.77 35.48
N GLU A 666 32.61 23.26 34.25
CA GLU A 666 31.75 24.23 33.53
C GLU A 666 32.04 24.44 32.01
N LYS A 667 30.99 24.89 31.28
CA LYS A 667 30.88 25.74 30.04
C LYS A 667 31.74 25.47 28.78
N VAL A 668 31.15 25.28 27.58
CA VAL A 668 30.32 26.17 26.70
C VAL A 668 31.04 27.36 26.05
N ILE A 669 31.13 27.34 24.70
CA ILE A 669 31.07 28.47 23.74
C ILE A 669 30.42 27.90 22.45
N SER A 670 29.37 28.38 21.77
CA SER A 670 28.45 29.55 21.80
C SER A 670 28.72 30.72 20.81
N ALA A 671 27.87 30.87 19.77
CA ALA A 671 27.87 32.01 18.84
C ALA A 671 26.49 32.31 18.18
N ARG A 672 25.92 33.48 18.54
CA ARG A 672 25.06 34.45 17.78
C ARG A 672 24.13 33.94 16.64
N GLY A 673 22.84 34.32 16.53
CA GLY A 673 21.94 35.06 17.43
C GLY A 673 21.44 36.43 16.91
N SER A 674 20.11 36.64 16.94
CA SER A 674 19.41 37.94 16.89
C SER A 674 18.03 37.82 17.55
N LYS A 675 17.45 38.92 18.02
CA LYS A 675 16.12 39.01 18.66
C LYS A 675 15.19 39.91 17.85
N ASP A 676 13.88 39.76 18.04
CA ASP A 676 13.04 40.92 18.36
C ASP A 676 11.82 40.54 19.23
N THR A 677 11.09 41.53 19.77
CA THR A 677 10.17 41.30 20.92
C THR A 677 8.81 42.02 20.84
N SER A 678 7.74 41.37 21.34
CA SER A 678 6.53 42.03 21.82
C SER A 678 5.79 41.21 22.91
N LYS A 679 4.98 41.86 23.76
CA LYS A 679 4.24 41.27 24.90
C LYS A 679 2.78 41.74 24.95
N SER A 680 1.86 40.81 25.13
CA SER A 680 0.55 40.92 25.83
C SER A 680 -0.06 39.50 25.89
N GLY A 681 -0.86 39.05 26.86
CA GLY A 681 -1.66 39.74 27.87
C GLY A 681 -3.11 39.91 27.37
N GLY A 682 -4.14 39.26 27.91
CA GLY A 682 -4.19 38.23 28.97
C GLY A 682 -5.65 37.81 29.30
N GLU A 683 -5.80 36.95 30.30
CA GLU A 683 -7.05 36.59 31.01
C GLU A 683 -8.23 35.90 30.27
N SER A 684 -9.19 35.43 31.09
CA SER A 684 -10.31 34.56 30.74
C SER A 684 -11.61 35.07 31.39
N THR A 685 -12.72 35.08 30.64
CA THR A 685 -14.06 35.31 31.18
C THR A 685 -15.12 34.45 30.47
N ARG A 686 -16.34 34.39 31.01
CA ARG A 686 -17.30 33.29 30.81
C ARG A 686 -18.74 33.81 30.79
N ARG A 687 -19.61 33.14 30.00
CA ARG A 687 -21.10 33.14 29.98
C ARG A 687 -21.83 34.01 28.92
N SER A 688 -23.01 33.47 28.55
CA SER A 688 -24.25 34.14 28.10
C SER A 688 -24.29 34.86 26.72
N SER A 689 -25.41 34.85 25.98
CA SER A 689 -26.66 34.05 26.07
C SER A 689 -27.57 34.27 24.83
N SER A 690 -28.72 33.56 24.83
CA SER A 690 -29.97 33.82 24.06
C SER A 690 -30.16 33.10 22.72
N ALA A 691 -31.45 32.98 22.33
CA ALA A 691 -32.00 32.16 21.24
C ALA A 691 -32.95 33.06 20.39
N PRO A 692 -34.00 32.64 19.62
CA PRO A 692 -34.83 31.43 19.71
C PRO A 692 -35.09 30.66 18.40
N SER A 693 -35.68 29.47 18.52
CA SER A 693 -36.33 28.72 17.43
C SER A 693 -37.85 29.00 17.42
N PRO A 694 -38.52 28.99 16.26
CA PRO A 694 -39.97 28.86 16.18
C PRO A 694 -40.43 27.38 16.09
N LYS A 695 -41.63 27.14 16.61
CA LYS A 695 -42.53 25.98 16.49
C LYS A 695 -43.91 26.63 16.18
N VAL A 696 -44.88 26.09 15.44
CA VAL A 696 -45.48 24.74 15.46
C VAL A 696 -46.58 24.68 14.37
N SER A 697 -47.30 23.56 14.25
CA SER A 697 -48.63 23.38 13.62
C SER A 697 -48.72 23.26 12.09
N ALA A 698 -49.68 22.42 11.68
CA ALA A 698 -50.04 22.14 10.30
C ALA A 698 -51.54 22.39 10.10
N GLN A 699 -51.94 22.62 8.85
CA GLN A 699 -53.30 22.39 8.36
C GLN A 699 -53.20 21.65 7.02
N GLY A 700 -54.23 20.87 6.69
CA GLY A 700 -54.33 20.14 5.42
C GLY A 700 -55.73 20.25 4.82
N SER A 701 -55.81 20.07 3.51
CA SER A 701 -57.06 19.99 2.75
C SER A 701 -56.94 18.88 1.69
N LYS A 702 -58.07 18.52 1.04
CA LYS A 702 -58.21 17.32 0.21
C LYS A 702 -58.45 17.64 -1.26
N GLY A 703 -58.10 16.68 -2.12
CA GLY A 703 -58.64 16.53 -3.47
C GLY A 703 -57.85 17.24 -4.57
N SER A 704 -57.98 16.84 -5.84
CA SER A 704 -58.68 15.67 -6.40
C SER A 704 -58.22 15.44 -7.86
N SER A 705 -58.67 14.33 -8.47
CA SER A 705 -58.41 13.87 -9.85
C SER A 705 -56.95 13.63 -10.22
#